data_AF-A0A365GX24-F1
#
_entry.id   AF-A0A365GX24-F1
#
_cell.length_a   1.000
_cell.length_b   1.000
_cell.length_c   1.000
_cell.angle_alpha   90.00
_cell.angle_beta   90.00
_cell.angle_gamma   90.00
#
_symmetry.space_group_name_H-M   'P 1'
#
loop_
_entity.id
_entity.type
_entity.pdbx_description
1 polymer ?
#
loop_
_entity_poly.entity_id
_entity_poly.type
_entity_poly.pdbx_seq_one_letter_code
_entity_poly.pdbx_strand_id
1 'polypeptide(L)'
;MTDRRALTFSGALAAAGLVTAALPAAPAHGRAAADAAITAPTGQDTLHRTGALAFHGTASGAASVRVAVQDRLTRLWWRGDGTWGDQQRHPAALAGTAWSYTWTPPAGGDYLVQVFAADPAGATDPTPPFARFTALDLPARERPAAALAQPAQDQPVPAGTPLTARGLAADDMGVREVQIAVQDRGTGRWWHADGSWGGQQWQQAALAAPGTALTGWSYTWTPPADGDYAFQVRARDTAGQTDPDLPYRRFAGDGADPAVQIAGEPGRTHPAGRAVTWTGTATDTRGVAEVWAAVQDRTTGRWWHADGSWGEYVRHPAAPTGPVPGATTAVTGDRRTFTGTGWTFSWTPPGPGDFALRVTAVDGAGRSVTNPPQLGFAASPAPADTTAPQAAFTAPRAGQAVLGSPVRIAGTAADDVAVTAVYVGIMDRATGRWWRPGEGWGAYRRIVPATVRPGTRSVEWSYDWTPPAPGGYLVHVEALDAAGNVASAPGGGRPNVRFDHRPDGTGYTTLLLSRSQWGVVDHACRPVPGAVPLDEVARELTARGVRATGTIVVNRALEAGRHCTPNFTDYAGWAELAGLQAAHGWRFVSHGATYANMTALTPAEQRTESCGSLTALAARGHTRAWGLFNYPNDQLTEAIQRDVVATCFAFGRRYGTGGNRSAAPPYFQSTWSWPSGHCNDPTLTCYHWAPGLTAVPRRYTSPEELAARLSGGAGDWQVAQGYKFLRGRRISASGQQWDCTGADWRSHWTNSAESYCLTDLLAAVSLARGAVYTDPATVAEAWGRPRP
;
A
#
# COMPACT_ATOMS: atom_id res chain seq x y z
N MET A 1 70.09 32.12 45.30
CA MET A 1 71.12 31.74 46.30
C MET A 1 70.51 30.72 47.22
N THR A 2 71.22 29.59 47.42
CA THR A 2 71.17 28.66 48.57
C THR A 2 69.79 28.18 49.03
N ASP A 3 69.33 26.97 48.70
CA ASP A 3 69.81 25.65 49.16
C ASP A 3 69.67 25.44 50.68
N ARG A 4 68.67 24.63 51.09
CA ARG A 4 68.86 23.51 52.04
C ARG A 4 67.58 22.67 52.23
N ARG A 5 67.73 21.39 51.90
CA ARG A 5 66.82 20.26 52.15
C ARG A 5 66.70 19.92 53.64
N ALA A 6 65.56 19.33 54.02
CA ALA A 6 65.46 18.31 55.05
C ALA A 6 64.55 17.17 54.56
N LEU A 7 65.09 15.94 54.62
CA LEU A 7 64.44 14.63 54.38
C LEU A 7 63.49 14.28 55.56
N THR A 8 62.42 13.49 55.37
CA THR A 8 62.37 12.00 55.40
C THR A 8 61.06 11.45 54.79
N PHE A 9 61.09 10.49 53.84
CA PHE A 9 60.77 9.03 53.93
C PHE A 9 59.42 8.69 54.62
N SER A 10 58.45 7.93 54.08
CA SER A 10 58.42 6.66 53.31
C SER A 10 57.00 6.47 52.71
N GLY A 11 56.67 5.65 51.71
CA GLY A 11 57.31 4.49 51.12
C GLY A 11 56.59 4.04 49.84
N ALA A 12 57.26 3.17 49.09
CA ALA A 12 56.99 2.73 47.73
C ALA A 12 55.91 1.62 47.62
N LEU A 13 55.40 1.40 46.41
CA LEU A 13 55.15 0.05 45.90
C LEU A 13 55.20 0.00 44.36
N ALA A 14 55.80 -1.09 43.91
CA ALA A 14 56.49 -1.27 42.64
C ALA A 14 55.60 -1.63 41.44
N ALA A 15 56.15 -1.36 40.26
CA ALA A 15 55.65 -1.80 38.96
C ALA A 15 55.96 -3.28 38.69
N ALA A 16 54.98 -4.01 38.13
CA ALA A 16 55.22 -5.23 37.36
C ALA A 16 54.07 -5.47 36.35
N GLY A 17 54.43 -5.54 35.06
CA GLY A 17 53.79 -6.36 34.03
C GLY A 17 52.45 -5.89 33.43
N LEU A 18 52.50 -5.10 32.36
CA LEU A 18 51.39 -5.02 31.40
C LEU A 18 51.81 -5.68 30.08
N VAL A 19 51.15 -6.81 29.82
CA VAL A 19 51.11 -7.53 28.56
C VAL A 19 50.73 -6.56 27.45
N THR A 20 51.56 -6.47 26.40
CA THR A 20 51.25 -5.80 25.14
C THR A 20 50.14 -6.57 24.43
N ALA A 21 48.88 -6.29 24.80
CA ALA A 21 47.75 -6.59 23.95
C ALA A 21 47.90 -5.74 22.68
N ALA A 22 48.09 -6.40 21.54
CA ALA A 22 48.09 -5.75 20.24
C ALA A 22 46.81 -4.92 20.10
N LEU A 23 46.97 -3.61 19.94
CA LEU A 23 45.90 -2.71 19.53
C LEU A 23 45.26 -3.30 18.26
N PRO A 24 43.92 -3.41 18.19
CA PRO A 24 43.29 -3.74 16.91
C PRO A 24 43.72 -2.66 15.92
N ALA A 25 44.15 -3.10 14.75
CA ALA A 25 44.53 -2.23 13.65
C ALA A 25 43.46 -1.14 13.47
N ALA A 26 43.91 0.12 13.34
CA ALA A 26 43.06 1.21 12.90
C ALA A 26 42.27 0.75 11.66
N PRO A 27 40.97 1.08 11.54
CA PRO A 27 40.19 0.69 10.39
C PRO A 27 40.92 1.17 9.14
N ALA A 28 41.17 0.24 8.21
CA ALA A 28 41.74 0.53 6.92
C ALA A 28 41.03 1.75 6.32
N HIS A 29 41.79 2.71 5.80
CA HIS A 29 41.25 3.86 5.06
C HIS A 29 40.08 3.41 4.19
N GLY A 30 38.90 3.97 4.47
CA GLY A 30 37.64 3.58 3.85
C GLY A 30 37.78 3.55 2.34
N ARG A 31 37.66 2.34 1.76
CA ARG A 31 37.55 2.17 0.32
C ARG A 31 36.32 2.98 -0.11
N ALA A 32 36.48 3.87 -1.08
CA ALA A 32 35.35 4.65 -1.59
C ALA A 32 34.23 3.67 -2.01
N ALA A 33 33.02 3.88 -1.50
CA ALA A 33 31.86 3.07 -1.85
C ALA A 33 31.63 3.14 -3.36
N ALA A 34 31.07 2.07 -3.95
CA ALA A 34 30.70 2.10 -5.35
C ALA A 34 29.68 3.22 -5.61
N ASP A 35 29.93 4.05 -6.61
CA ASP A 35 29.12 5.23 -6.92
C ASP A 35 28.84 5.27 -8.42
N ALA A 36 27.56 5.33 -8.79
CA ALA A 36 27.12 5.39 -10.18
C ALA A 36 26.60 6.78 -10.55
N ALA A 37 26.71 7.12 -11.84
CA ALA A 37 26.05 8.27 -12.44
C ALA A 37 25.43 7.86 -13.79
N ILE A 38 24.34 8.52 -14.16
CA ILE A 38 23.70 8.40 -15.48
C ILE A 38 24.17 9.57 -16.33
N THR A 39 24.84 9.29 -17.45
CA THR A 39 25.34 10.31 -18.39
C THR A 39 24.52 10.39 -19.67
N ALA A 40 23.71 9.38 -19.99
CA ALA A 40 22.74 9.46 -21.09
C ALA A 40 21.52 8.58 -20.81
N PRO A 41 20.29 9.08 -21.02
CA PRO A 41 19.97 10.48 -21.33
C PRO A 41 20.32 11.42 -20.17
N THR A 42 20.79 12.64 -20.48
CA THR A 42 21.13 13.66 -19.48
C THR A 42 19.88 14.38 -18.98
N GLY A 43 19.78 14.58 -17.66
CA GLY A 43 18.71 15.36 -17.04
C GLY A 43 17.46 14.55 -16.70
N GLN A 44 16.41 15.25 -16.30
CA GLN A 44 15.13 14.67 -15.88
C GLN A 44 14.04 14.99 -16.90
N ASP A 45 13.08 14.08 -17.04
CA ASP A 45 11.87 14.22 -17.86
C ASP A 45 12.16 14.42 -19.36
N THR A 46 13.19 13.72 -19.87
CA THR A 46 13.56 13.68 -21.29
C THR A 46 12.52 12.93 -22.13
N LEU A 47 12.38 13.30 -23.41
CA LEU A 47 11.43 12.66 -24.33
C LEU A 47 12.14 11.66 -25.23
N HIS A 48 11.58 10.47 -25.36
CA HIS A 48 12.08 9.40 -26.21
C HIS A 48 10.95 8.86 -27.07
N ARG A 49 11.30 8.33 -28.23
CA ARG A 49 10.38 7.55 -29.04
C ARG A 49 10.35 6.11 -28.52
N THR A 50 9.21 5.43 -28.54
CA THR A 50 9.16 3.99 -28.24
C THR A 50 10.04 3.19 -29.21
N GLY A 51 10.87 2.31 -28.66
CA GLY A 51 11.97 1.64 -29.35
C GLY A 51 13.11 1.31 -28.39
N ALA A 52 14.22 0.76 -28.89
CA ALA A 52 15.37 0.43 -28.06
C ALA A 52 16.03 1.71 -27.52
N LEU A 53 15.92 1.95 -26.22
CA LEU A 53 16.54 3.07 -25.51
C LEU A 53 17.84 2.60 -24.87
N ALA A 54 18.93 3.30 -25.18
CA ALA A 54 20.24 3.05 -24.58
C ALA A 54 20.50 4.02 -23.44
N PHE A 55 20.81 3.46 -22.27
CA PHE A 55 21.20 4.17 -21.07
C PHE A 55 22.70 3.98 -20.87
N HIS A 56 23.40 5.07 -20.57
CA HIS A 56 24.84 5.07 -20.35
C HIS A 56 25.20 5.84 -19.09
N GLY A 57 26.35 5.52 -18.52
CA GLY A 57 26.88 6.25 -17.39
C GLY A 57 28.25 5.81 -16.94
N THR A 58 28.65 6.32 -15.77
CA THR A 58 29.90 5.94 -15.11
C THR A 58 29.62 5.26 -13.78
N ALA A 59 30.48 4.34 -13.36
CA ALA A 59 30.45 3.70 -12.06
C ALA A 59 31.88 3.57 -11.51
N SER A 60 32.19 4.32 -10.45
CA SER A 60 33.50 4.30 -9.80
C SER A 60 33.49 3.28 -8.66
N GLY A 61 34.60 2.55 -8.46
CA GLY A 61 34.72 1.52 -7.42
C GLY A 61 33.81 0.29 -7.60
N ALA A 62 33.03 0.23 -8.69
CA ALA A 62 32.05 -0.82 -8.94
C ALA A 62 32.67 -2.05 -9.60
N ALA A 63 32.34 -3.23 -9.07
CA ALA A 63 32.55 -4.51 -9.74
C ALA A 63 31.35 -4.94 -10.59
N SER A 64 30.16 -4.42 -10.30
CA SER A 64 28.95 -4.67 -11.08
C SER A 64 28.04 -3.46 -11.10
N VAL A 65 27.29 -3.33 -12.20
CA VAL A 65 26.21 -2.35 -12.34
C VAL A 65 24.94 -3.10 -12.70
N ARG A 66 23.84 -2.75 -12.06
CA ARG A 66 22.50 -3.23 -12.41
C ARG A 66 21.55 -2.07 -12.61
N VAL A 67 20.56 -2.26 -13.45
CA VAL A 67 19.57 -1.24 -13.80
C VAL A 67 18.16 -1.77 -13.53
N ALA A 68 17.29 -0.92 -13.02
CA ALA A 68 15.87 -1.20 -12.88
C ALA A 68 15.06 -0.08 -13.54
N VAL A 69 13.97 -0.43 -14.21
CA VAL A 69 13.07 0.54 -14.86
C VAL A 69 11.71 0.45 -14.17
N GLN A 70 11.13 1.59 -13.80
CA GLN A 70 9.82 1.67 -13.15
C GLN A 70 8.86 2.49 -14.01
N ASP A 71 7.63 2.00 -14.17
CA ASP A 71 6.50 2.82 -14.60
C ASP A 71 6.11 3.76 -13.45
N ARG A 72 6.17 5.06 -13.70
CA ARG A 72 5.94 6.08 -12.67
C ARG A 72 4.48 6.16 -12.26
N LEU A 73 3.55 5.78 -13.13
CA LEU A 73 2.13 5.82 -12.83
C LEU A 73 1.74 4.68 -11.88
N THR A 74 2.12 3.44 -12.23
CA THR A 74 1.78 2.27 -11.42
C THR A 74 2.77 1.98 -10.29
N ARG A 75 3.96 2.61 -10.33
CA ARG A 75 5.10 2.34 -9.44
C ARG A 75 5.61 0.90 -9.49
N LEU A 76 5.26 0.17 -10.55
CA LEU A 76 5.74 -1.18 -10.81
C LEU A 76 7.05 -1.16 -11.58
N TRP A 77 7.88 -2.14 -11.34
CA TRP A 77 9.18 -2.33 -11.98
C TRP A 77 9.10 -3.35 -13.10
N TRP A 78 9.84 -3.08 -14.17
CA TRP A 78 9.95 -3.93 -15.34
C TRP A 78 10.65 -5.25 -15.00
N ARG A 79 10.01 -6.36 -15.32
CA ARG A 79 10.53 -7.71 -15.13
C ARG A 79 11.08 -8.30 -16.44
N GLY A 80 12.00 -9.25 -16.29
CA GLY A 80 12.68 -9.89 -17.43
C GLY A 80 11.77 -10.78 -18.29
N ASP A 81 10.59 -11.13 -17.78
CA ASP A 81 9.55 -11.90 -18.46
C ASP A 81 8.59 -11.04 -19.28
N GLY A 82 8.83 -9.73 -19.36
CA GLY A 82 7.97 -8.79 -20.09
C GLY A 82 6.80 -8.25 -19.27
N THR A 83 6.75 -8.50 -17.97
CA THR A 83 5.67 -8.06 -17.08
C THR A 83 6.09 -6.94 -16.13
N TRP A 84 5.12 -6.38 -15.39
CA TRP A 84 5.34 -5.35 -14.38
C TRP A 84 5.11 -5.91 -12.97
N GLY A 85 6.02 -5.63 -12.02
CA GLY A 85 5.87 -6.08 -10.64
C GLY A 85 6.88 -5.49 -9.65
N ASP A 86 7.28 -6.29 -8.66
CA ASP A 86 8.28 -5.87 -7.66
C ASP A 86 9.66 -5.60 -8.29
N GLN A 87 10.52 -4.84 -7.61
CA GLN A 87 11.80 -4.39 -8.17
C GLN A 87 12.67 -5.57 -8.60
N GLN A 88 12.94 -5.62 -9.91
CA GLN A 88 13.92 -6.51 -10.50
C GLN A 88 15.07 -5.68 -11.09
N ARG A 89 16.29 -6.04 -10.71
CA ARG A 89 17.51 -5.38 -11.20
C ARG A 89 18.11 -6.23 -12.31
N HIS A 90 18.32 -5.65 -13.48
CA HIS A 90 18.89 -6.29 -14.67
C HIS A 90 20.38 -5.99 -14.77
N PRO A 91 21.23 -6.95 -15.16
CA PRO A 91 22.66 -6.67 -15.34
C PRO A 91 22.88 -5.63 -16.44
N ALA A 92 23.77 -4.67 -16.19
CA ALA A 92 24.28 -3.75 -17.21
C ALA A 92 25.69 -4.17 -17.64
N ALA A 93 26.06 -3.86 -18.89
CA ALA A 93 27.44 -4.02 -19.32
C ALA A 93 28.31 -2.98 -18.59
N LEU A 94 29.47 -3.40 -18.07
CA LEU A 94 30.44 -2.55 -17.39
C LEU A 94 31.82 -2.79 -18.02
N ALA A 95 32.44 -1.73 -18.55
CA ALA A 95 33.77 -1.75 -19.16
C ALA A 95 34.61 -0.62 -18.57
N GLY A 96 35.59 -0.99 -17.72
CA GLY A 96 36.29 -0.01 -16.89
C GLY A 96 35.30 0.67 -15.94
N THR A 97 35.16 1.98 -16.05
CA THR A 97 34.16 2.75 -15.29
C THR A 97 32.89 3.03 -16.10
N ALA A 98 32.83 2.73 -17.40
CA ALA A 98 31.67 3.02 -18.23
C ALA A 98 30.67 1.87 -18.19
N TRP A 99 29.38 2.18 -17.99
CA TRP A 99 28.31 1.20 -18.06
C TRP A 99 27.28 1.53 -19.14
N SER A 100 26.61 0.50 -19.65
CA SER A 100 25.51 0.64 -20.59
C SER A 100 24.41 -0.41 -20.40
N TYR A 101 23.16 -0.01 -20.63
CA TYR A 101 21.99 -0.88 -20.58
C TYR A 101 20.98 -0.46 -21.66
N THR A 102 20.36 -1.43 -22.32
CA THR A 102 19.34 -1.15 -23.34
C THR A 102 18.00 -1.71 -22.89
N TRP A 103 16.95 -0.91 -23.06
CA TRP A 103 15.58 -1.29 -22.73
C TRP A 103 14.60 -0.78 -23.77
N THR A 104 13.61 -1.60 -24.11
CA THR A 104 12.54 -1.21 -25.03
C THR A 104 11.25 -1.04 -24.24
N PRO A 105 10.67 0.17 -24.17
CA PRO A 105 9.38 0.38 -23.51
C PRO A 105 8.30 -0.47 -24.20
N PRO A 106 7.45 -1.19 -23.43
CA PRO A 106 6.36 -1.98 -24.00
C PRO A 106 5.24 -1.12 -24.59
N ALA A 107 5.14 0.15 -24.17
CA ALA A 107 4.17 1.14 -24.65
C ALA A 107 4.72 2.56 -24.39
N GLY A 108 4.05 3.58 -24.92
CA GLY A 108 4.26 4.95 -24.48
C GLY A 108 3.88 5.13 -23.00
N GLY A 109 4.60 5.99 -22.28
CA GLY A 109 4.38 6.22 -20.86
C GLY A 109 5.48 7.01 -20.17
N ASP A 110 5.26 7.31 -18.90
CA ASP A 110 6.23 7.99 -18.03
C ASP A 110 6.99 6.96 -17.18
N TYR A 111 8.31 6.93 -17.35
CA TYR A 111 9.19 5.95 -16.74
C TYR A 111 10.29 6.61 -15.93
N LEU A 112 10.92 5.84 -15.05
CA LEU A 112 12.21 6.15 -14.50
C LEU A 112 13.15 4.96 -14.65
N VAL A 113 14.43 5.26 -14.86
CA VAL A 113 15.53 4.29 -14.78
C VAL A 113 16.32 4.56 -13.51
N GLN A 114 16.66 3.53 -12.76
CA GLN A 114 17.49 3.60 -11.55
C GLN A 114 18.68 2.65 -11.70
N VAL A 115 19.86 3.11 -11.27
CA VAL A 115 21.13 2.39 -11.46
C VAL A 115 21.74 2.08 -10.11
N PHE A 116 22.19 0.84 -9.96
CA PHE A 116 22.79 0.32 -8.73
C PHE A 116 24.19 -0.17 -9.05
N ALA A 117 25.20 0.49 -8.50
CA ALA A 117 26.56 -0.01 -8.49
C ALA A 117 26.83 -0.81 -7.21
N ALA A 118 27.62 -1.88 -7.34
CA ALA A 118 28.12 -2.65 -6.20
C ALA A 118 29.62 -2.87 -6.34
N ASP A 119 30.34 -2.72 -5.23
CA ASP A 119 31.78 -2.97 -5.15
C ASP A 119 32.11 -4.49 -5.17
N PRO A 120 33.40 -4.90 -5.22
CA PRO A 120 33.77 -6.32 -5.19
C PRO A 120 33.34 -7.08 -3.93
N ALA A 121 33.08 -6.39 -2.82
CA ALA A 121 32.59 -6.97 -1.58
C ALA A 121 31.05 -7.05 -1.52
N GLY A 122 30.36 -6.52 -2.54
CA GLY A 122 28.91 -6.50 -2.64
C GLY A 122 28.24 -5.29 -1.98
N ALA A 123 29.01 -4.32 -1.47
CA ALA A 123 28.44 -3.09 -0.93
C ALA A 123 27.87 -2.23 -2.06
N THR A 124 26.61 -1.83 -1.92
CA THR A 124 25.90 -1.06 -2.95
C THR A 124 25.98 0.44 -2.69
N ASP A 125 25.88 1.22 -3.76
CA ASP A 125 25.66 2.66 -3.74
C ASP A 125 24.53 3.03 -2.74
N PRO A 126 24.81 3.86 -1.72
CA PRO A 126 23.81 4.28 -0.73
C PRO A 126 22.76 5.24 -1.30
N THR A 127 23.06 5.90 -2.43
CA THR A 127 22.18 6.86 -3.11
C THR A 127 22.07 6.54 -4.60
N PRO A 128 21.45 5.40 -4.97
CA PRO A 128 21.38 4.96 -6.36
C PRO A 128 20.78 6.04 -7.29
N PRO A 129 21.52 6.52 -8.31
CA PRO A 129 21.03 7.58 -9.19
C PRO A 129 19.85 7.11 -10.02
N PHE A 130 18.98 8.05 -10.39
CA PHE A 130 17.85 7.80 -11.28
C PHE A 130 17.63 8.92 -12.30
N ALA A 131 17.03 8.57 -13.43
CA ALA A 131 16.60 9.51 -14.46
C ALA A 131 15.16 9.23 -14.87
N ARG A 132 14.32 10.27 -14.89
CA ARG A 132 12.94 10.21 -15.38
C ARG A 132 12.88 10.53 -16.86
N PHE A 133 11.99 9.88 -17.59
CA PHE A 133 11.78 10.13 -19.01
C PHE A 133 10.37 9.73 -19.44
N THR A 134 9.94 10.24 -20.59
CA THR A 134 8.66 9.89 -21.22
C THR A 134 8.95 9.21 -22.56
N ALA A 135 8.40 8.03 -22.78
CA ALA A 135 8.39 7.38 -24.08
C ALA A 135 7.09 7.72 -24.82
N LEU A 136 7.18 8.19 -26.05
CA LEU A 136 6.06 8.55 -26.91
C LEU A 136 5.95 7.57 -28.07
N ASP A 137 4.74 7.11 -28.34
CA ASP A 137 4.44 6.30 -29.51
C ASP A 137 4.46 7.17 -30.76
N LEU A 138 5.43 6.90 -31.64
CA LEU A 138 5.56 7.48 -32.96
C LEU A 138 5.71 6.35 -33.99
N PRO A 139 4.74 6.16 -34.89
CA PRO A 139 4.82 5.10 -35.90
C PRO A 139 6.01 5.34 -36.85
N ALA A 140 6.70 4.27 -37.24
CA ALA A 140 7.68 4.33 -38.33
C ALA A 140 6.92 4.19 -39.64
N ARG A 141 6.90 5.24 -40.45
CA ARG A 141 6.20 5.28 -41.73
C ARG A 141 6.84 6.32 -42.65
N GLU A 142 6.56 6.21 -43.95
CA GLU A 142 6.99 7.11 -45.03
C GLU A 142 6.34 8.52 -44.98
N ARG A 143 5.53 8.78 -43.94
CA ARG A 143 4.85 10.06 -43.72
C ARG A 143 5.20 10.58 -42.34
N PRO A 144 5.30 11.90 -42.16
CA PRO A 144 5.71 12.46 -40.88
C PRO A 144 4.69 12.12 -39.78
N ALA A 145 5.15 11.99 -38.55
CA ALA A 145 4.35 11.74 -37.36
C ALA A 145 4.77 12.68 -36.23
N ALA A 146 3.81 13.28 -35.54
CA ALA A 146 4.01 14.06 -34.33
C ALA A 146 3.40 13.36 -33.11
N ALA A 147 3.92 13.65 -31.92
CA ALA A 147 3.35 13.22 -30.65
C ALA A 147 3.46 14.34 -29.62
N LEU A 148 2.42 14.52 -28.82
CA LEU A 148 2.33 15.49 -27.72
C LEU A 148 2.68 14.82 -26.39
N ALA A 149 3.68 15.36 -25.67
CA ALA A 149 4.00 14.93 -24.30
C ALA A 149 3.34 15.85 -23.27
N GLN A 150 3.49 17.17 -23.44
CA GLN A 150 3.01 18.16 -22.47
C GLN A 150 2.06 19.19 -23.10
N PRO A 151 1.10 19.74 -22.32
CA PRO A 151 0.74 19.33 -20.95
C PRO A 151 0.25 17.87 -20.91
N ALA A 152 0.19 17.25 -19.74
CA ALA A 152 -0.41 15.93 -19.62
C ALA A 152 -1.89 15.98 -20.01
N GLN A 153 -2.44 14.85 -20.43
CA GLN A 153 -3.84 14.74 -20.81
C GLN A 153 -4.76 15.17 -19.66
N ASP A 154 -5.68 16.10 -19.94
CA ASP A 154 -6.66 16.65 -19.00
C ASP A 154 -6.02 17.34 -17.77
N GLN A 155 -4.79 17.85 -17.92
CA GLN A 155 -4.09 18.60 -16.87
C GLN A 155 -4.64 20.03 -16.72
N PRO A 156 -5.00 20.47 -15.50
CA PRO A 156 -5.20 21.89 -15.22
C PRO A 156 -3.86 22.65 -15.26
N VAL A 157 -3.85 23.81 -15.88
CA VAL A 157 -2.66 24.67 -16.03
C VAL A 157 -3.03 26.12 -15.70
N PRO A 158 -2.11 26.93 -15.16
CA PRO A 158 -2.45 28.30 -14.79
C PRO A 158 -2.83 29.15 -16.01
N ALA A 159 -4.03 29.71 -16.02
CA ALA A 159 -4.40 30.73 -17.00
C ALA A 159 -3.58 32.01 -16.74
N GLY A 160 -3.30 32.76 -17.82
CA GLY A 160 -2.44 33.94 -17.80
C GLY A 160 -0.95 33.66 -17.63
N THR A 161 -0.53 32.39 -17.51
CA THR A 161 0.88 31.99 -17.41
C THR A 161 1.34 31.27 -18.68
N PRO A 162 2.54 31.53 -19.22
CA PRO A 162 3.06 30.82 -20.37
C PRO A 162 3.12 29.30 -20.14
N LEU A 163 2.40 28.56 -20.98
CA LEU A 163 2.40 27.10 -21.05
C LEU A 163 3.26 26.65 -22.24
N THR A 164 4.25 25.80 -21.99
CA THR A 164 5.05 25.20 -23.07
C THR A 164 4.50 23.82 -23.42
N ALA A 165 3.87 23.71 -24.59
CA ALA A 165 3.62 22.42 -25.22
C ALA A 165 4.95 21.85 -25.74
N ARG A 166 5.18 20.57 -25.54
CA ARG A 166 6.36 19.88 -26.10
C ARG A 166 6.06 18.45 -26.50
N GLY A 167 6.84 17.95 -27.43
CA GLY A 167 6.67 16.62 -27.97
C GLY A 167 7.83 16.17 -28.87
N LEU A 168 7.59 15.09 -29.60
CA LEU A 168 8.51 14.56 -30.62
C LEU A 168 7.83 14.56 -31.98
N ALA A 169 8.63 14.65 -33.04
CA ALA A 169 8.20 14.40 -34.40
C ALA A 169 9.24 13.53 -35.12
N ALA A 170 8.77 12.60 -35.94
CA ALA A 170 9.61 11.67 -36.69
C ALA A 170 9.15 11.54 -38.14
N ASP A 171 10.11 11.30 -39.02
CA ASP A 171 9.91 11.05 -40.44
C ASP A 171 11.14 10.33 -41.01
N ASP A 172 11.00 9.55 -42.08
CA ASP A 172 12.12 8.82 -42.71
C ASP A 172 13.03 9.73 -43.56
N MET A 173 12.50 10.81 -44.15
CA MET A 173 13.24 11.81 -44.92
C MET A 173 13.57 13.08 -44.12
N GLY A 174 13.07 13.17 -42.90
CA GLY A 174 13.35 14.24 -41.95
C GLY A 174 12.20 15.22 -41.77
N VAL A 175 12.07 15.75 -40.55
CA VAL A 175 10.99 16.67 -40.18
C VAL A 175 11.39 18.10 -40.50
N ARG A 176 10.67 18.74 -41.42
CA ARG A 176 10.93 20.13 -41.83
C ARG A 176 10.30 21.14 -40.88
N GLU A 177 9.06 20.90 -40.47
CA GLU A 177 8.33 21.78 -39.55
C GLU A 177 7.31 21.00 -38.72
N VAL A 178 7.02 21.49 -37.52
CA VAL A 178 5.87 21.07 -36.72
C VAL A 178 4.95 22.26 -36.56
N GLN A 179 3.67 22.04 -36.80
CA GLN A 179 2.64 23.04 -36.66
C GLN A 179 1.69 22.65 -35.54
N ILE A 180 1.20 23.64 -34.82
CA ILE A 180 0.27 23.47 -33.69
C ILE A 180 -0.89 24.45 -33.82
N ALA A 181 -2.09 23.98 -33.52
CA ALA A 181 -3.29 24.79 -33.46
C ALA A 181 -3.89 24.66 -32.06
N VAL A 182 -4.37 25.76 -31.49
CA VAL A 182 -4.99 25.77 -30.16
C VAL A 182 -6.49 25.94 -30.33
N GLN A 183 -7.27 25.03 -29.76
CA GLN A 183 -8.72 25.05 -29.81
C GLN A 183 -9.27 25.42 -28.43
N ASP A 184 -10.22 26.35 -28.38
CA ASP A 184 -11.16 26.46 -27.28
C ASP A 184 -12.27 25.42 -27.53
N ARG A 185 -12.34 24.42 -26.66
CA ARG A 185 -13.27 23.31 -26.77
C ARG A 185 -14.69 23.67 -26.34
N GLY A 186 -14.85 24.72 -25.54
CA GLY A 186 -16.16 25.23 -25.15
C GLY A 186 -16.87 25.91 -26.32
N THR A 187 -16.13 26.68 -27.13
CA THR A 187 -16.69 27.41 -28.28
C THR A 187 -16.45 26.73 -29.63
N GLY A 188 -15.51 25.79 -29.70
CA GLY A 188 -15.04 25.15 -30.94
C GLY A 188 -14.13 26.02 -31.81
N ARG A 189 -13.83 27.25 -31.39
CA ARG A 189 -12.99 28.22 -32.13
C ARG A 189 -11.50 27.97 -31.91
N TRP A 190 -10.68 28.52 -32.79
CA TRP A 190 -9.23 28.33 -32.79
C TRP A 190 -8.48 29.64 -32.59
N TRP A 191 -7.39 29.56 -31.84
CA TRP A 191 -6.55 30.70 -31.48
C TRP A 191 -5.78 31.23 -32.68
N HIS A 192 -5.82 32.55 -32.87
CA HIS A 192 -5.06 33.24 -33.90
C HIS A 192 -3.84 33.95 -33.32
N ALA A 193 -2.81 34.17 -34.16
CA ALA A 193 -1.57 34.81 -33.74
C ALA A 193 -1.76 36.27 -33.26
N ASP A 194 -2.84 36.91 -33.71
CA ASP A 194 -3.25 38.26 -33.31
C ASP A 194 -3.98 38.31 -31.96
N GLY A 195 -4.19 37.16 -31.32
CA GLY A 195 -4.88 37.04 -30.03
C GLY A 195 -6.40 36.85 -30.14
N SER A 196 -6.95 36.73 -31.35
CA SER A 196 -8.38 36.50 -31.57
C SER A 196 -8.76 35.01 -31.66
N TRP A 197 -10.07 34.72 -31.59
CA TRP A 197 -10.62 33.38 -31.78
C TRP A 197 -11.42 33.31 -33.09
N GLY A 198 -11.07 32.39 -33.99
CA GLY A 198 -11.69 32.25 -35.30
C GLY A 198 -11.68 30.83 -35.86
N GLY A 199 -11.63 30.71 -37.19
CA GLY A 199 -11.43 29.42 -37.88
C GLY A 199 -10.03 28.84 -37.60
N GLN A 200 -9.81 27.57 -37.93
CA GLN A 200 -8.54 26.91 -37.60
C GLN A 200 -7.33 27.63 -38.20
N GLN A 201 -6.36 27.98 -37.33
CA GLN A 201 -5.08 28.56 -37.72
C GLN A 201 -3.95 27.72 -37.13
N TRP A 202 -2.97 27.39 -37.99
CA TRP A 202 -1.77 26.65 -37.62
C TRP A 202 -0.62 27.61 -37.32
N GLN A 203 0.02 27.42 -36.18
CA GLN A 203 1.18 28.15 -35.70
C GLN A 203 2.44 27.29 -35.85
N GLN A 204 3.60 27.92 -36.02
CA GLN A 204 4.88 27.20 -36.11
C GLN A 204 5.42 26.87 -34.72
N ALA A 205 5.83 25.62 -34.51
CA ALA A 205 6.56 25.19 -33.32
C ALA A 205 8.08 25.26 -33.56
N ALA A 206 8.84 25.51 -32.50
CA ALA A 206 10.29 25.45 -32.55
C ALA A 206 10.76 23.99 -32.60
N LEU A 207 11.72 23.66 -33.45
CA LEU A 207 12.33 22.32 -33.52
C LEU A 207 13.71 22.33 -32.88
N ALA A 208 14.03 21.28 -32.13
CA ALA A 208 15.36 21.09 -31.55
C ALA A 208 16.42 20.77 -32.62
N ALA A 209 16.07 20.00 -33.65
CA ALA A 209 16.94 19.62 -34.75
C ALA A 209 16.14 19.53 -36.07
N PRO A 210 15.86 20.65 -36.74
CA PRO A 210 15.15 20.67 -38.03
C PRO A 210 15.84 19.80 -39.09
N GLY A 211 15.04 19.13 -39.93
CA GLY A 211 15.51 18.30 -41.04
C GLY A 211 16.02 16.91 -40.64
N THR A 212 16.05 16.58 -39.35
CA THR A 212 16.44 15.25 -38.87
C THR A 212 15.26 14.29 -38.83
N ALA A 213 15.54 12.99 -38.88
CA ALA A 213 14.52 11.93 -38.85
C ALA A 213 13.74 11.84 -37.53
N LEU A 214 14.27 12.42 -36.44
CA LEU A 214 13.61 12.51 -35.14
C LEU A 214 14.04 13.82 -34.46
N THR A 215 13.08 14.68 -34.16
CA THR A 215 13.34 15.95 -33.48
C THR A 215 12.35 16.17 -32.34
N GLY A 216 12.83 16.77 -31.25
CA GLY A 216 11.96 17.43 -30.29
C GLY A 216 11.35 18.69 -30.88
N TRP A 217 10.18 19.06 -30.38
CA TRP A 217 9.54 20.33 -30.73
C TRP A 217 8.90 20.98 -29.49
N SER A 218 8.79 22.31 -29.51
CA SER A 218 8.12 23.07 -28.46
C SER A 218 7.32 24.26 -29.00
N TYR A 219 6.27 24.61 -28.29
CA TYR A 219 5.45 25.80 -28.58
C TYR A 219 4.96 26.40 -27.28
N THR A 220 5.13 27.72 -27.11
CA THR A 220 4.69 28.44 -25.93
C THR A 220 3.41 29.20 -26.23
N TRP A 221 2.39 28.99 -25.39
CA TRP A 221 1.11 29.67 -25.47
C TRP A 221 0.65 30.06 -24.08
N THR A 222 0.07 31.25 -23.93
CA THR A 222 -0.49 31.69 -22.66
C THR A 222 -2.01 31.53 -22.73
N PRO A 223 -2.64 30.64 -21.94
CA PRO A 223 -4.09 30.56 -21.90
C PRO A 223 -4.67 31.91 -21.46
N PRO A 224 -5.49 32.59 -22.28
CA PRO A 224 -5.89 33.96 -21.99
C PRO A 224 -6.88 34.07 -20.82
N ALA A 225 -7.64 33.01 -20.56
CA ALA A 225 -8.64 32.92 -19.51
C ALA A 225 -8.89 31.46 -19.13
N ASP A 226 -9.71 31.26 -18.10
CA ASP A 226 -10.24 29.96 -17.72
C ASP A 226 -10.99 29.34 -18.90
N GLY A 227 -10.77 28.04 -19.14
CA GLY A 227 -11.41 27.39 -20.27
C GLY A 227 -10.92 25.97 -20.51
N ASP A 228 -11.68 25.22 -21.29
CA ASP A 228 -11.27 23.90 -21.76
C ASP A 228 -10.59 24.04 -23.11
N TYR A 229 -9.30 23.72 -23.17
CA TYR A 229 -8.49 23.91 -24.36
C TYR A 229 -7.97 22.57 -24.90
N ALA A 230 -7.49 22.61 -26.14
CA ALA A 230 -6.66 21.55 -26.66
C ALA A 230 -5.59 22.05 -27.62
N PHE A 231 -4.48 21.32 -27.66
CA PHE A 231 -3.51 21.39 -28.73
C PHE A 231 -3.80 20.32 -29.76
N GLN A 232 -3.83 20.71 -31.03
CA GLN A 232 -3.73 19.81 -32.16
C GLN A 232 -2.41 20.05 -32.87
N VAL A 233 -1.66 18.99 -33.17
CA VAL A 233 -0.34 19.10 -33.83
C VAL A 233 -0.31 18.34 -35.13
N ARG A 234 0.58 18.76 -36.03
CA ARG A 234 0.96 18.03 -37.23
C ARG A 234 2.41 18.28 -37.58
N ALA A 235 3.11 17.25 -38.02
CA ALA A 235 4.43 17.39 -38.62
C ALA A 235 4.33 17.49 -40.16
N ARG A 236 5.31 18.13 -40.79
CA ARG A 236 5.52 18.09 -42.23
C ARG A 236 6.98 17.76 -42.52
N ASP A 237 7.19 16.92 -43.52
CA ASP A 237 8.52 16.43 -43.89
C ASP A 237 9.21 17.38 -44.89
N THR A 238 10.44 17.00 -45.28
CA THR A 238 11.26 17.68 -46.29
C THR A 238 10.70 17.53 -47.72
N ALA A 239 9.84 16.55 -47.98
CA ALA A 239 9.16 16.33 -49.26
C ALA A 239 7.79 17.05 -49.37
N GLY A 240 7.33 17.71 -48.31
CA GLY A 240 6.06 18.44 -48.25
C GLY A 240 4.85 17.60 -47.83
N GLN A 241 5.02 16.34 -47.48
CA GLN A 241 3.96 15.51 -46.91
C GLN A 241 3.57 16.01 -45.52
N THR A 242 2.34 15.71 -45.10
CA THR A 242 1.77 16.13 -43.82
C THR A 242 1.36 14.92 -43.02
N ASP A 243 1.49 15.04 -41.70
CA ASP A 243 1.02 14.05 -40.75
C ASP A 243 -0.47 13.74 -40.99
N PRO A 244 -0.81 12.50 -41.38
CA PRO A 244 -2.20 12.10 -41.57
C PRO A 244 -2.96 11.96 -40.25
N ASP A 245 -2.23 11.73 -39.14
CA ASP A 245 -2.81 11.69 -37.81
C ASP A 245 -2.61 13.07 -37.19
N LEU A 246 -3.65 13.64 -36.59
CA LEU A 246 -3.55 14.95 -35.96
C LEU A 246 -3.63 14.78 -34.44
N PRO A 247 -2.50 14.45 -33.76
CA PRO A 247 -2.52 14.24 -32.32
C PRO A 247 -3.18 15.42 -31.62
N TYR A 248 -4.07 15.08 -30.69
CA TYR A 248 -4.92 16.02 -29.99
C TYR A 248 -4.76 15.82 -28.49
N ARG A 249 -4.47 16.89 -27.75
CA ARG A 249 -4.30 16.84 -26.29
C ARG A 249 -5.14 17.89 -25.60
N ARG A 250 -6.01 17.45 -24.71
CA ARG A 250 -6.89 18.32 -23.91
C ARG A 250 -6.20 18.76 -22.63
N PHE A 251 -6.52 19.95 -22.19
CA PHE A 251 -6.11 20.50 -20.90
C PHE A 251 -7.08 21.62 -20.48
N ALA A 252 -6.97 22.08 -19.24
CA ALA A 252 -7.87 23.09 -18.68
C ALA A 252 -7.05 24.31 -18.24
N GLY A 253 -7.38 25.51 -18.73
CA GLY A 253 -6.86 26.75 -18.18
C GLY A 253 -7.60 27.13 -16.90
N ASP A 254 -6.85 27.53 -15.88
CA ASP A 254 -7.34 27.89 -14.55
C ASP A 254 -6.61 29.10 -13.97
N GLY A 255 -7.30 30.22 -13.85
CA GLY A 255 -6.82 31.48 -13.30
C GLY A 255 -7.44 31.82 -11.95
N ALA A 256 -8.41 31.04 -11.49
CA ALA A 256 -9.01 31.21 -10.17
C ALA A 256 -8.04 30.69 -9.11
N ASP A 257 -7.90 31.42 -7.99
CA ASP A 257 -7.19 30.88 -6.84
C ASP A 257 -8.13 29.97 -6.03
N PRO A 258 -7.60 28.91 -5.39
CA PRO A 258 -8.41 28.08 -4.52
C PRO A 258 -8.85 28.88 -3.29
N ALA A 259 -10.05 28.57 -2.79
CA ALA A 259 -10.53 29.06 -1.52
C ALA A 259 -10.33 28.00 -0.42
N VAL A 260 -10.05 28.45 0.80
CA VAL A 260 -9.92 27.57 1.98
C VAL A 260 -10.45 28.25 3.22
N GLN A 261 -11.08 27.48 4.09
CA GLN A 261 -11.68 27.92 5.34
C GLN A 261 -11.23 27.01 6.49
N ILE A 262 -11.07 27.59 7.68
CA ILE A 262 -10.81 26.87 8.93
C ILE A 262 -12.12 26.85 9.72
N ALA A 263 -12.57 25.67 10.15
CA ALA A 263 -13.72 25.54 11.02
C ALA A 263 -13.34 25.88 12.48
N GLY A 264 -14.23 26.57 13.18
CA GLY A 264 -14.06 26.95 14.59
C GLY A 264 -13.91 28.46 14.81
N GLU A 265 -13.80 28.85 16.09
CA GLU A 265 -13.71 30.24 16.51
C GLU A 265 -12.29 30.59 16.97
N PRO A 266 -11.80 31.82 16.71
CA PRO A 266 -10.50 32.29 17.21
C PRO A 266 -10.45 32.33 18.75
N GLY A 267 -9.25 32.21 19.30
CA GLY A 267 -8.99 32.42 20.74
C GLY A 267 -9.35 31.24 21.63
N ARG A 268 -9.73 30.09 21.07
CA ARG A 268 -9.93 28.86 21.85
C ARG A 268 -8.62 28.42 22.52
N THR A 269 -8.74 27.91 23.75
CA THR A 269 -7.61 27.37 24.50
C THR A 269 -7.65 25.85 24.46
N HIS A 270 -6.51 25.22 24.17
CA HIS A 270 -6.35 23.77 24.10
C HIS A 270 -5.33 23.25 25.12
N PRO A 271 -5.41 21.99 25.54
CA PRO A 271 -4.39 21.39 26.40
C PRO A 271 -3.08 21.14 25.63
N ALA A 272 -1.98 21.70 26.12
CA ALA A 272 -0.63 21.40 25.64
C ALA A 272 -0.27 19.93 25.88
N GLY A 273 0.51 19.33 24.98
CA GLY A 273 0.86 17.91 25.04
C GLY A 273 -0.23 16.96 24.55
N ARG A 274 -1.43 17.46 24.19
CA ARG A 274 -2.47 16.66 23.54
C ARG A 274 -2.68 17.11 22.09
N ALA A 275 -2.87 16.16 21.17
CA ALA A 275 -3.09 16.53 19.78
C ALA A 275 -4.44 17.22 19.61
N VAL A 276 -4.39 18.43 19.07
CA VAL A 276 -5.54 19.21 18.63
C VAL A 276 -5.77 18.89 17.16
N THR A 277 -7.03 18.74 16.76
CA THR A 277 -7.41 18.47 15.38
C THR A 277 -8.22 19.64 14.85
N TRP A 278 -7.77 20.23 13.75
CA TRP A 278 -8.48 21.25 13.02
C TRP A 278 -9.07 20.66 11.75
N THR A 279 -10.21 21.19 11.38
CA THR A 279 -10.90 20.82 10.14
C THR A 279 -11.31 22.07 9.39
N GLY A 280 -11.73 21.88 8.15
CA GLY A 280 -12.29 22.94 7.35
C GLY A 280 -12.65 22.46 5.96
N THR A 281 -12.88 23.40 5.06
CA THR A 281 -13.20 23.12 3.65
C THR A 281 -12.22 23.85 2.74
N ALA A 282 -11.95 23.25 1.59
CA ALA A 282 -11.24 23.89 0.48
C ALA A 282 -12.03 23.66 -0.80
N THR A 283 -12.08 24.65 -1.67
CA THR A 283 -12.85 24.60 -2.93
C THR A 283 -12.08 25.24 -4.07
N ASP A 284 -12.22 24.66 -5.24
CA ASP A 284 -11.71 25.21 -6.49
C ASP A 284 -12.49 24.63 -7.68
N THR A 285 -12.66 25.39 -8.77
CA THR A 285 -13.48 24.93 -9.91
C THR A 285 -12.80 23.86 -10.76
N ARG A 286 -11.47 23.80 -10.78
CA ARG A 286 -10.65 22.76 -11.44
C ARG A 286 -10.08 21.75 -10.45
N GLY A 287 -10.34 21.98 -9.18
CA GLY A 287 -10.20 21.04 -8.10
C GLY A 287 -9.00 21.34 -7.21
N VAL A 288 -9.19 21.15 -5.91
CA VAL A 288 -8.14 21.28 -4.91
C VAL A 288 -7.21 20.07 -5.01
N ALA A 289 -5.92 20.33 -5.15
CA ALA A 289 -4.87 19.31 -5.24
C ALA A 289 -4.20 19.04 -3.89
N GLU A 290 -4.02 20.08 -3.07
CA GLU A 290 -3.36 19.99 -1.75
C GLU A 290 -3.98 20.96 -0.76
N VAL A 291 -3.95 20.57 0.51
CA VAL A 291 -4.16 21.48 1.63
C VAL A 291 -2.96 21.37 2.55
N TRP A 292 -2.48 22.50 3.00
CA TRP A 292 -1.29 22.63 3.83
C TRP A 292 -1.62 23.45 5.07
N ALA A 293 -1.06 23.05 6.21
CA ALA A 293 -1.16 23.75 7.47
C ALA A 293 0.23 24.21 7.94
N ALA A 294 0.30 25.36 8.57
CA ALA A 294 1.51 25.86 9.22
C ALA A 294 1.14 26.42 10.59
N VAL A 295 1.92 26.10 11.60
CA VAL A 295 1.69 26.57 12.98
C VAL A 295 2.76 27.59 13.34
N GLN A 296 2.32 28.77 13.78
CA GLN A 296 3.18 29.86 14.21
C GLN A 296 3.07 30.04 15.73
N ASP A 297 4.20 30.23 16.40
CA ASP A 297 4.25 30.82 17.73
C ASP A 297 4.09 32.34 17.58
N ARG A 298 2.99 32.88 18.09
CA ARG A 298 2.65 34.30 17.92
C ARG A 298 3.50 35.23 18.79
N THR A 299 4.17 34.68 19.79
CA THR A 299 5.08 35.43 20.66
C THR A 299 6.41 35.66 19.97
N THR A 300 6.96 34.61 19.34
CA THR A 300 8.28 34.67 18.69
C THR A 300 8.21 34.94 17.19
N GLY A 301 7.04 34.76 16.58
CA GLY A 301 6.82 34.83 15.13
C GLY A 301 7.35 33.64 14.34
N ARG A 302 7.93 32.63 15.01
CA ARG A 302 8.57 31.46 14.39
C ARG A 302 7.57 30.36 14.05
N TRP A 303 7.93 29.49 13.11
CA TRP A 303 7.06 28.43 12.61
C TRP A 303 7.54 27.05 13.05
N TRP A 304 6.59 26.19 13.38
CA TRP A 304 6.84 24.82 13.85
C TRP A 304 7.36 23.93 12.72
N HIS A 305 8.45 23.21 12.98
CA HIS A 305 9.06 22.22 12.09
C HIS A 305 8.75 20.80 12.57
N ALA A 306 8.75 19.83 11.65
CA ALA A 306 8.31 18.45 11.96
C ALA A 306 9.25 17.73 12.94
N ASP A 307 10.49 18.20 13.08
CA ASP A 307 11.47 17.74 14.08
C ASP A 307 11.23 18.31 15.49
N GLY A 308 10.21 19.16 15.65
CA GLY A 308 9.86 19.83 16.90
C GLY A 308 10.50 21.20 17.10
N SER A 309 11.38 21.64 16.20
CA SER A 309 12.03 22.95 16.29
C SER A 309 11.14 24.10 15.80
N TRP A 310 11.57 25.34 16.05
CA TRP A 310 10.89 26.56 15.64
C TRP A 310 11.83 27.43 14.80
N GLY A 311 11.41 27.79 13.57
CA GLY A 311 12.27 28.51 12.63
C GLY A 311 11.51 29.23 11.52
N GLU A 312 12.09 29.20 10.32
CA GLU A 312 11.50 29.80 9.12
C GLU A 312 10.18 29.14 8.73
N TYR A 313 9.40 29.82 7.90
CA TYR A 313 8.10 29.33 7.43
C TYR A 313 8.21 27.95 6.78
N VAL A 314 7.45 27.01 7.31
CA VAL A 314 7.31 25.66 6.75
C VAL A 314 5.84 25.24 6.81
N ARG A 315 5.45 24.40 5.85
CA ARG A 315 4.11 23.86 5.72
C ARG A 315 4.13 22.36 5.95
N HIS A 316 3.03 21.84 6.48
CA HIS A 316 2.79 20.43 6.76
C HIS A 316 1.53 19.97 6.03
N PRO A 317 1.48 18.75 5.49
CA PRO A 317 0.30 18.26 4.79
C PRO A 317 -0.92 18.25 5.73
N ALA A 318 -2.04 18.82 5.26
CA ALA A 318 -3.35 18.62 5.86
C ALA A 318 -4.14 17.67 4.96
N ALA A 319 -4.63 16.57 5.51
CA ALA A 319 -5.25 15.50 4.73
C ALA A 319 -6.62 15.94 4.18
N PRO A 320 -6.84 15.93 2.85
CA PRO A 320 -8.18 16.01 2.31
C PRO A 320 -9.04 14.86 2.84
N THR A 321 -10.26 15.15 3.28
CA THR A 321 -11.18 14.15 3.85
C THR A 321 -12.18 13.58 2.84
N GLY A 322 -12.03 13.94 1.56
CA GLY A 322 -12.91 13.53 0.46
C GLY A 322 -13.86 14.65 0.01
N PRO A 323 -14.66 14.39 -1.04
CA PRO A 323 -15.54 15.38 -1.63
C PRO A 323 -16.63 15.82 -0.66
N VAL A 324 -16.87 17.14 -0.55
CA VAL A 324 -18.06 17.68 0.12
C VAL A 324 -19.31 17.46 -0.73
N PRO A 325 -20.54 17.54 -0.18
CA PRO A 325 -21.76 17.38 -0.97
C PRO A 325 -21.78 18.31 -2.20
N GLY A 326 -22.06 17.74 -3.37
CA GLY A 326 -22.08 18.47 -4.65
C GLY A 326 -20.72 18.64 -5.33
N ALA A 327 -19.61 18.29 -4.68
CA ALA A 327 -18.29 18.32 -5.30
C ALA A 327 -18.09 17.17 -6.30
N THR A 328 -17.34 17.44 -7.37
CA THR A 328 -16.94 16.44 -8.36
C THR A 328 -15.49 16.01 -8.13
N THR A 329 -15.13 14.84 -8.65
CA THR A 329 -13.77 14.29 -8.53
C THR A 329 -13.16 14.11 -9.91
N ALA A 330 -11.90 14.51 -10.08
CA ALA A 330 -11.13 14.26 -11.29
C ALA A 330 -9.85 13.47 -10.98
N VAL A 331 -9.31 12.80 -11.99
CA VAL A 331 -8.01 12.14 -11.94
C VAL A 331 -7.19 12.65 -13.12
N THR A 332 -6.04 13.24 -12.82
CA THR A 332 -5.09 13.77 -13.78
C THR A 332 -3.72 13.18 -13.45
N GLY A 333 -3.15 12.41 -14.38
CA GLY A 333 -1.91 11.67 -14.12
C GLY A 333 -2.07 10.70 -12.95
N ASP A 334 -1.22 10.83 -11.93
CA ASP A 334 -1.25 10.02 -10.70
C ASP A 334 -2.03 10.68 -9.54
N ARG A 335 -2.68 11.82 -9.80
CA ARG A 335 -3.26 12.68 -8.78
C ARG A 335 -4.78 12.77 -8.88
N ARG A 336 -5.44 12.81 -7.72
CA ARG A 336 -6.89 13.03 -7.59
C ARG A 336 -7.16 14.42 -7.05
N THR A 337 -8.13 15.11 -7.64
CA THR A 337 -8.58 16.44 -7.21
C THR A 337 -10.09 16.44 -6.93
N PHE A 338 -10.53 17.39 -6.11
CA PHE A 338 -11.94 17.56 -5.74
C PHE A 338 -12.34 19.02 -5.94
N THR A 339 -13.47 19.31 -6.59
CA THR A 339 -13.92 20.71 -6.70
C THR A 339 -14.30 21.33 -5.34
N GLY A 340 -14.55 20.48 -4.35
CA GLY A 340 -14.59 20.84 -2.95
C GLY A 340 -14.23 19.64 -2.09
N THR A 341 -13.41 19.85 -1.06
CA THR A 341 -13.01 18.81 -0.11
C THR A 341 -13.07 19.33 1.31
N GLY A 342 -13.43 18.47 2.26
CA GLY A 342 -13.06 18.72 3.65
C GLY A 342 -11.55 18.51 3.82
N TRP A 343 -10.98 19.03 4.88
CA TRP A 343 -9.60 18.73 5.26
C TRP A 343 -9.48 18.56 6.77
N THR A 344 -8.43 17.86 7.20
CA THR A 344 -8.07 17.70 8.60
C THR A 344 -6.57 17.83 8.80
N PHE A 345 -6.18 18.45 9.92
CA PHE A 345 -4.80 18.57 10.35
C PHE A 345 -4.74 18.35 11.86
N SER A 346 -3.75 17.60 12.34
CA SER A 346 -3.54 17.37 13.76
C SER A 346 -2.15 17.81 14.17
N TRP A 347 -2.04 18.55 15.27
CA TRP A 347 -0.80 19.04 15.85
C TRP A 347 -0.90 19.01 17.37
N THR A 348 0.20 18.62 18.01
CA THR A 348 0.31 18.55 19.47
C THR A 348 1.15 19.74 19.93
N PRO A 349 0.55 20.73 20.63
CA PRO A 349 1.33 21.85 21.15
C PRO A 349 2.39 21.34 22.13
N PRO A 350 3.69 21.66 21.95
CA PRO A 350 4.76 21.11 22.79
C PRO A 350 4.72 21.66 24.23
N GLY A 351 4.06 22.80 24.43
CA GLY A 351 3.91 23.44 25.73
C GLY A 351 2.84 24.53 25.68
N PRO A 352 2.56 25.17 26.82
CA PRO A 352 1.66 26.33 26.88
C PRO A 352 2.20 27.47 26.00
N GLY A 353 1.30 28.24 25.39
CA GLY A 353 1.68 29.35 24.50
C GLY A 353 0.51 29.96 23.73
N ASP A 354 0.77 31.04 22.99
CA ASP A 354 -0.17 31.63 22.03
C ASP A 354 0.31 31.31 20.61
N PHE A 355 -0.56 30.66 19.84
CA PHE A 355 -0.24 30.08 18.54
C PHE A 355 -1.24 30.53 17.48
N ALA A 356 -0.87 30.36 16.22
CA ALA A 356 -1.78 30.51 15.09
C ALA A 356 -1.64 29.37 14.10
N LEU A 357 -2.79 28.86 13.62
CA LEU A 357 -2.85 27.96 12.49
C LEU A 357 -3.09 28.77 11.22
N ARG A 358 -2.16 28.68 10.27
CA ARG A 358 -2.32 29.22 8.90
C ARG A 358 -2.58 28.07 7.94
N VAL A 359 -3.59 28.19 7.09
CA VAL A 359 -3.94 27.13 6.14
C VAL A 359 -3.85 27.64 4.70
N THR A 360 -3.29 26.84 3.80
CA THR A 360 -3.11 27.16 2.39
C THR A 360 -3.63 26.01 1.55
N ALA A 361 -4.58 26.28 0.66
CA ALA A 361 -4.95 25.33 -0.39
C ALA A 361 -4.14 25.61 -1.67
N VAL A 362 -3.88 24.54 -2.42
CA VAL A 362 -3.29 24.58 -3.76
C VAL A 362 -4.23 23.84 -4.71
N ASP A 363 -4.57 24.45 -5.83
CA ASP A 363 -5.44 23.85 -6.86
C ASP A 363 -4.70 22.89 -7.80
N GLY A 364 -5.43 22.29 -8.75
CA GLY A 364 -4.91 21.39 -9.76
C GLY A 364 -3.95 22.05 -10.77
N ALA A 365 -4.00 23.37 -10.93
CA ALA A 365 -3.09 24.15 -11.75
C ALA A 365 -1.81 24.57 -11.00
N GLY A 366 -1.77 24.36 -9.68
CA GLY A 366 -0.65 24.71 -8.81
C GLY A 366 -0.73 26.12 -8.23
N ARG A 367 -1.84 26.85 -8.38
CA ARG A 367 -2.00 28.16 -7.74
C ARG A 367 -2.33 27.98 -6.27
N SER A 368 -1.87 28.92 -5.46
CA SER A 368 -2.12 28.94 -4.01
C SER A 368 -3.11 30.04 -3.67
N VAL A 369 -3.88 29.85 -2.60
CA VAL A 369 -4.76 30.91 -2.08
C VAL A 369 -3.97 32.22 -1.83
N THR A 370 -4.46 33.33 -2.39
CA THR A 370 -3.78 34.65 -2.26
C THR A 370 -3.76 35.17 -0.81
N ASN A 371 -4.85 34.94 -0.04
CA ASN A 371 -4.96 35.37 1.36
C ASN A 371 -5.29 34.17 2.25
N PRO A 372 -4.29 33.36 2.64
CA PRO A 372 -4.52 32.17 3.47
C PRO A 372 -5.10 32.57 4.84
N PRO A 373 -6.21 31.94 5.29
CA PRO A 373 -6.80 32.21 6.59
C PRO A 373 -5.84 31.82 7.72
N GLN A 374 -5.93 32.57 8.81
CA GLN A 374 -5.17 32.33 10.02
C GLN A 374 -6.11 32.34 11.24
N LEU A 375 -6.01 31.29 12.08
CA LEU A 375 -6.81 31.13 13.30
C LEU A 375 -5.87 31.17 14.52
N GLY A 376 -5.97 32.21 15.34
CA GLY A 376 -5.26 32.29 16.61
C GLY A 376 -5.88 31.37 17.67
N PHE A 377 -5.06 30.73 18.50
CA PHE A 377 -5.48 29.85 19.60
C PHE A 377 -4.41 29.81 20.68
N ALA A 378 -4.79 29.49 21.91
CA ALA A 378 -3.85 29.32 23.01
C ALA A 378 -3.70 27.84 23.36
N ALA A 379 -2.56 27.48 23.94
CA ALA A 379 -2.39 26.24 24.68
C ALA A 379 -2.11 26.54 26.16
N SER A 380 -2.79 25.82 27.05
CA SER A 380 -2.54 25.83 28.51
C SER A 380 -2.00 24.47 28.95
N PRO A 381 -1.37 24.35 30.14
CA PRO A 381 -0.98 23.03 30.65
C PRO A 381 -2.16 22.07 30.60
N ALA A 382 -1.95 20.87 30.02
CA ALA A 382 -3.01 19.87 29.99
C ALA A 382 -3.51 19.59 31.42
N PRO A 383 -4.82 19.40 31.61
CA PRO A 383 -5.33 18.75 32.80
C PRO A 383 -4.61 17.41 32.99
N ALA A 384 -4.36 17.05 34.25
CA ALA A 384 -3.79 15.74 34.59
C ALA A 384 -4.54 14.64 33.83
N ASP A 385 -3.78 13.75 33.19
CA ASP A 385 -4.37 12.65 32.46
C ASP A 385 -4.90 11.61 33.45
N THR A 386 -6.22 11.47 33.51
CA THR A 386 -6.91 10.54 34.42
C THR A 386 -7.49 9.34 33.67
N THR A 387 -7.34 9.27 32.36
CA THR A 387 -7.83 8.14 31.57
C THR A 387 -6.77 7.06 31.56
N ALA A 388 -7.13 5.83 31.92
CA ALA A 388 -6.19 4.73 31.79
C ALA A 388 -6.09 4.26 30.33
N PRO A 389 -4.89 3.84 29.86
CA PRO A 389 -4.73 3.29 28.53
C PRO A 389 -5.56 2.01 28.36
N GLN A 390 -5.85 1.64 27.13
CA GLN A 390 -6.45 0.36 26.77
C GLN A 390 -5.40 -0.54 26.13
N ALA A 391 -5.46 -1.84 26.41
CA ALA A 391 -4.57 -2.82 25.79
C ALA A 391 -5.36 -4.07 25.38
N ALA A 392 -5.06 -4.60 24.21
CA ALA A 392 -5.71 -5.77 23.63
C ALA A 392 -4.68 -6.75 23.05
N PHE A 393 -4.96 -8.04 23.19
CA PHE A 393 -4.15 -9.09 22.57
C PHE A 393 -4.60 -9.34 21.13
N THR A 394 -3.66 -9.41 20.20
CA THR A 394 -3.88 -9.93 18.84
C THR A 394 -3.48 -11.40 18.75
N ALA A 395 -2.47 -11.83 19.51
CA ALA A 395 -2.08 -13.24 19.66
C ALA A 395 -1.41 -13.51 21.03
N PRO A 396 -1.56 -14.72 21.61
CA PRO A 396 -2.53 -15.75 21.24
C PRO A 396 -3.97 -15.30 21.56
N ARG A 397 -4.97 -16.00 21.03
CA ARG A 397 -6.39 -15.77 21.37
C ARG A 397 -6.80 -16.48 22.64
N ALA A 398 -7.86 -15.98 23.28
CA ALA A 398 -8.43 -16.62 24.47
C ALA A 398 -8.83 -18.08 24.20
N GLY A 399 -8.24 -18.98 24.98
CA GLY A 399 -8.40 -20.43 24.89
C GLY A 399 -7.72 -21.09 23.70
N GLN A 400 -6.83 -20.40 22.97
CA GLN A 400 -6.04 -21.01 21.89
C GLN A 400 -5.06 -22.05 22.48
N ALA A 401 -4.79 -23.15 21.78
CA ALA A 401 -3.80 -24.14 22.21
C ALA A 401 -2.52 -24.10 21.35
N VAL A 402 -1.61 -23.17 21.54
CA VAL A 402 -0.44 -22.94 20.67
C VAL A 402 0.49 -24.17 20.55
N LEU A 403 0.88 -24.53 19.32
CA LEU A 403 1.75 -25.69 19.01
C LEU A 403 3.24 -25.34 18.96
N GLY A 404 3.58 -24.22 18.33
CA GLY A 404 4.97 -23.87 18.02
C GLY A 404 5.70 -23.24 19.20
N SER A 405 7.03 -23.34 19.17
CA SER A 405 7.95 -22.58 20.01
C SER A 405 9.00 -21.91 19.10
N PRO A 406 9.28 -20.60 19.26
CA PRO A 406 8.71 -19.69 20.24
C PRO A 406 7.24 -19.32 19.97
N VAL A 407 6.49 -19.12 21.04
CA VAL A 407 5.13 -18.56 21.07
C VAL A 407 5.22 -17.04 20.93
N ARG A 408 4.71 -16.50 19.82
CA ARG A 408 4.54 -15.05 19.62
C ARG A 408 3.36 -14.54 20.44
N ILE A 409 3.63 -13.65 21.39
CA ILE A 409 2.65 -12.89 22.15
C ILE A 409 2.64 -11.47 21.58
N ALA A 410 1.49 -10.99 21.12
CA ALA A 410 1.38 -9.70 20.46
C ALA A 410 0.04 -9.01 20.77
N GLY A 411 0.03 -7.69 20.59
CA GLY A 411 -1.17 -6.91 20.78
C GLY A 411 -0.99 -5.43 20.44
N THR A 412 -2.02 -4.66 20.77
CA THR A 412 -2.04 -3.22 20.67
C THR A 412 -2.26 -2.60 22.05
N ALA A 413 -1.73 -1.40 22.26
CA ALA A 413 -2.11 -0.53 23.34
C ALA A 413 -2.47 0.84 22.76
N ALA A 414 -3.48 1.50 23.32
CA ALA A 414 -3.94 2.80 22.89
C ALA A 414 -4.35 3.67 24.08
N ASP A 415 -4.21 4.97 23.94
CA ASP A 415 -4.49 5.97 24.97
C ASP A 415 -4.97 7.28 24.34
N ASP A 416 -5.73 8.11 25.05
CA ASP A 416 -6.18 9.41 24.51
C ASP A 416 -5.04 10.44 24.41
N VAL A 417 -4.00 10.28 25.24
CA VAL A 417 -2.79 11.10 25.22
C VAL A 417 -1.63 10.34 24.57
N ALA A 418 -1.08 9.32 25.24
CA ALA A 418 0.05 8.54 24.74
C ALA A 418 0.30 7.29 25.57
N VAL A 419 0.68 6.20 24.90
CA VAL A 419 1.23 5.02 25.57
C VAL A 419 2.75 5.18 25.71
N THR A 420 3.27 5.17 26.94
CA THR A 420 4.70 5.38 27.26
C THR A 420 5.45 4.09 27.55
N ALA A 421 4.76 3.06 28.02
CA ALA A 421 5.37 1.75 28.22
C ALA A 421 4.36 0.63 28.04
N VAL A 422 4.83 -0.52 27.59
CA VAL A 422 4.09 -1.77 27.62
C VAL A 422 4.95 -2.81 28.31
N TYR A 423 4.36 -3.57 29.23
CA TYR A 423 4.98 -4.74 29.85
C TYR A 423 4.06 -5.95 29.69
N VAL A 424 4.67 -7.13 29.61
CA VAL A 424 3.94 -8.39 29.65
C VAL A 424 4.36 -9.21 30.86
N GLY A 425 3.44 -10.01 31.37
CA GLY A 425 3.68 -11.01 32.40
C GLY A 425 3.10 -12.34 31.96
N ILE A 426 3.86 -13.43 32.09
CA ILE A 426 3.44 -14.77 31.68
C ILE A 426 3.37 -15.63 32.93
N MET A 427 2.18 -16.18 33.23
CA MET A 427 1.93 -17.04 34.37
C MET A 427 1.65 -18.47 33.90
N ASP A 428 2.29 -19.45 34.53
CA ASP A 428 1.85 -20.84 34.50
C ASP A 428 0.60 -20.99 35.37
N ARG A 429 -0.52 -21.37 34.74
CA ARG A 429 -1.82 -21.49 35.42
C ARG A 429 -1.91 -22.69 36.35
N ALA A 430 -1.05 -23.69 36.19
CA ALA A 430 -1.01 -24.86 37.08
C ALA A 430 -0.34 -24.51 38.41
N THR A 431 0.76 -23.76 38.36
CA THR A 431 1.57 -23.44 39.56
C THR A 431 1.32 -22.03 40.11
N GLY A 432 0.70 -21.14 39.33
CA GLY A 432 0.54 -19.72 39.67
C GLY A 432 1.84 -18.90 39.62
N ARG A 433 2.95 -19.49 39.16
CA ARG A 433 4.27 -18.84 39.10
C ARG A 433 4.44 -18.07 37.80
N TRP A 434 5.26 -17.03 37.84
CA TRP A 434 5.51 -16.11 36.73
C TRP A 434 6.84 -16.36 36.05
N TRP A 435 6.86 -16.26 34.73
CA TRP A 435 8.05 -16.40 33.92
C TRP A 435 9.02 -15.24 34.15
N ARG A 436 10.29 -15.57 34.34
CA ARG A 436 11.41 -14.62 34.44
C ARG A 436 12.45 -14.98 33.39
N PRO A 437 12.62 -14.13 32.35
CA PRO A 437 13.64 -14.37 31.32
C PRO A 437 15.02 -14.59 31.94
N GLY A 438 15.67 -15.72 31.63
CA GLY A 438 16.98 -16.11 32.17
C GLY A 438 16.98 -16.75 33.57
N GLU A 439 15.88 -16.70 34.31
CA GLU A 439 15.78 -17.19 35.70
C GLU A 439 14.73 -18.30 35.91
N GLY A 440 13.82 -18.52 34.94
CA GLY A 440 12.77 -19.53 35.03
C GLY A 440 11.50 -19.05 35.77
N TRP A 441 10.81 -19.95 36.48
CA TRP A 441 9.54 -19.64 37.15
C TRP A 441 9.74 -19.06 38.57
N GLY A 442 9.12 -17.92 38.88
CA GLY A 442 9.25 -17.23 40.17
C GLY A 442 8.09 -16.29 40.50
N ALA A 443 8.31 -15.32 41.37
CA ALA A 443 7.33 -14.24 41.60
C ALA A 443 7.24 -13.28 40.40
N TYR A 444 6.15 -12.53 40.32
CA TYR A 444 5.86 -11.60 39.22
C TYR A 444 7.03 -10.68 38.88
N ARG A 445 7.28 -10.49 37.57
CA ARG A 445 8.26 -9.55 37.03
C ARG A 445 7.75 -9.02 35.69
N ARG A 446 7.89 -7.71 35.49
CA ARG A 446 7.60 -7.07 34.21
C ARG A 446 8.61 -7.50 33.15
N ILE A 447 8.11 -7.95 32.00
CA ILE A 447 8.91 -8.25 30.81
C ILE A 447 8.67 -7.13 29.80
N VAL A 448 9.75 -6.58 29.26
CA VAL A 448 9.68 -5.53 28.23
C VAL A 448 9.56 -6.23 26.86
N PRO A 449 8.44 -6.07 26.13
CA PRO A 449 8.31 -6.55 24.76
C PRO A 449 9.13 -5.69 23.79
N ALA A 450 9.33 -6.16 22.57
CA ALA A 450 9.83 -5.30 21.51
C ALA A 450 8.75 -4.27 21.15
N THR A 451 9.06 -2.99 21.33
CA THR A 451 8.15 -1.86 21.05
C THR A 451 8.67 -1.09 19.84
N VAL A 452 7.78 -0.83 18.88
CA VAL A 452 8.06 0.14 17.80
C VAL A 452 7.57 1.50 18.29
N ARG A 453 8.46 2.22 18.98
CA ARG A 453 8.33 3.63 19.45
C ARG A 453 7.27 3.90 20.54
N PRO A 454 7.70 4.02 21.82
CA PRO A 454 6.87 4.60 22.88
C PRO A 454 6.59 6.10 22.63
N GLY A 455 5.46 6.61 23.12
CA GLY A 455 5.09 8.04 23.04
C GLY A 455 4.06 8.41 21.96
N THR A 456 3.41 7.41 21.34
CA THR A 456 2.30 7.60 20.41
C THR A 456 0.96 7.22 21.06
N ARG A 457 -0.15 7.70 20.51
CA ARG A 457 -1.52 7.34 20.97
C ARG A 457 -1.86 5.86 20.81
N SER A 458 -1.16 5.15 19.93
CA SER A 458 -1.28 3.70 19.81
C SER A 458 0.05 3.08 19.44
N VAL A 459 0.34 1.96 20.09
CA VAL A 459 1.56 1.17 19.87
C VAL A 459 1.19 -0.29 19.65
N GLU A 460 1.88 -0.93 18.71
CA GLU A 460 1.92 -2.38 18.58
C GLU A 460 3.12 -2.91 19.36
N TRP A 461 2.92 -4.05 20.01
CA TRP A 461 3.95 -4.68 20.82
C TRP A 461 3.98 -6.18 20.54
N SER A 462 5.18 -6.75 20.64
CA SER A 462 5.32 -8.20 20.53
C SER A 462 6.47 -8.76 21.36
N TYR A 463 6.31 -9.99 21.80
CA TYR A 463 7.27 -10.74 22.59
C TYR A 463 7.26 -12.20 22.16
N ASP A 464 8.40 -12.70 21.68
CA ASP A 464 8.60 -14.11 21.37
C ASP A 464 9.04 -14.84 22.64
N TRP A 465 8.21 -15.78 23.10
CA TRP A 465 8.45 -16.54 24.32
C TRP A 465 8.63 -18.02 23.99
N THR A 466 9.70 -18.65 24.47
CA THR A 466 9.89 -20.11 24.37
C THR A 466 9.37 -20.75 25.66
N PRO A 467 8.20 -21.43 25.65
CA PRO A 467 7.71 -22.10 26.84
C PRO A 467 8.66 -23.26 27.23
N PRO A 468 9.02 -23.40 28.51
CA PRO A 468 9.90 -24.49 28.95
C PRO A 468 9.21 -25.86 29.01
N ALA A 469 7.87 -25.89 28.99
CA ALA A 469 7.08 -27.12 29.03
C ALA A 469 5.71 -26.91 28.36
N PRO A 470 5.00 -27.98 28.00
CA PRO A 470 3.56 -27.92 27.72
C PRO A 470 2.77 -27.47 28.96
N GLY A 471 1.64 -26.78 28.77
CA GLY A 471 0.81 -26.36 29.91
C GLY A 471 -0.19 -25.26 29.59
N GLY A 472 -1.05 -24.95 30.55
CA GLY A 472 -1.96 -23.81 30.47
C GLY A 472 -1.28 -22.54 30.97
N TYR A 473 -1.29 -21.48 30.16
CA TYR A 473 -0.67 -20.19 30.47
C TYR A 473 -1.66 -19.05 30.46
N LEU A 474 -1.36 -18.02 31.24
CA LEU A 474 -2.04 -16.72 31.21
C LEU A 474 -0.98 -15.67 30.91
N VAL A 475 -1.24 -14.82 29.94
CA VAL A 475 -0.46 -13.61 29.72
C VAL A 475 -1.34 -12.44 30.10
N HIS A 476 -0.82 -11.49 30.87
CA HIS A 476 -1.43 -10.17 30.95
C HIS A 476 -0.47 -9.13 30.40
N VAL A 477 -1.07 -8.03 29.97
CA VAL A 477 -0.37 -6.86 29.48
C VAL A 477 -0.63 -5.69 30.43
N GLU A 478 0.40 -4.89 30.66
CA GLU A 478 0.33 -3.60 31.34
C GLU A 478 0.76 -2.54 30.34
N ALA A 479 -0.17 -1.77 29.81
CA ALA A 479 0.17 -0.52 29.14
C ALA A 479 0.12 0.62 30.17
N LEU A 480 1.10 1.52 30.10
CA LEU A 480 1.19 2.73 30.92
C LEU A 480 1.17 3.95 30.02
N ASP A 481 0.56 5.02 30.51
CA ASP A 481 0.64 6.35 29.91
C ASP A 481 1.70 7.22 30.62
N ALA A 482 1.75 8.51 30.27
CA ALA A 482 2.69 9.47 30.88
C ALA A 482 2.29 9.90 32.31
N ALA A 483 1.01 9.77 32.67
CA ALA A 483 0.51 10.06 34.02
C ALA A 483 0.68 8.88 34.99
N GLY A 484 1.08 7.71 34.47
CA GLY A 484 1.26 6.49 35.24
C GLY A 484 -0.03 5.68 35.40
N ASN A 485 -1.10 6.00 34.66
CA ASN A 485 -2.30 5.15 34.67
C ASN A 485 -1.96 3.82 33.98
N VAL A 486 -2.60 2.74 34.44
CA VAL A 486 -2.32 1.37 33.96
C VAL A 486 -3.57 0.79 33.32
N ALA A 487 -3.40 0.18 32.15
CA ALA A 487 -4.51 -0.38 31.41
C ALA A 487 -5.35 -1.37 32.21
N SER A 488 -6.67 -1.19 32.14
CA SER A 488 -7.67 -2.00 32.83
C SER A 488 -8.67 -2.57 31.83
N ALA A 489 -9.01 -3.84 31.99
CA ALA A 489 -10.07 -4.52 31.24
C ALA A 489 -11.45 -4.12 31.80
N PRO A 490 -12.54 -4.27 31.00
CA PRO A 490 -13.90 -4.14 31.51
C PRO A 490 -14.10 -5.04 32.74
N GLY A 491 -14.37 -4.44 33.91
CA GLY A 491 -14.45 -5.14 35.20
C GLY A 491 -13.27 -4.95 36.16
N GLY A 492 -12.30 -4.07 35.85
CA GLY A 492 -11.30 -3.58 36.82
C GLY A 492 -10.06 -4.46 37.02
N GLY A 493 -9.85 -5.49 36.19
CA GLY A 493 -8.65 -6.32 36.18
C GLY A 493 -7.68 -5.97 35.06
N ARG A 494 -6.42 -6.43 35.11
CA ARG A 494 -5.47 -6.25 34.00
C ARG A 494 -5.90 -7.06 32.77
N PRO A 495 -5.84 -6.50 31.55
CA PRO A 495 -6.12 -7.25 30.33
C PRO A 495 -5.25 -8.50 30.26
N ASN A 496 -5.89 -9.66 30.13
CA ASN A 496 -5.20 -10.94 30.07
C ASN A 496 -5.81 -11.84 29.01
N VAL A 497 -4.97 -12.73 28.48
CA VAL A 497 -5.37 -13.82 27.62
C VAL A 497 -4.88 -15.13 28.20
N ARG A 498 -5.77 -16.12 28.22
CA ARG A 498 -5.44 -17.50 28.60
C ARG A 498 -5.25 -18.31 27.33
N PHE A 499 -4.25 -19.16 27.30
CA PHE A 499 -4.00 -20.08 26.20
C PHE A 499 -3.31 -21.32 26.75
N ASP A 500 -3.30 -22.41 26.00
CA ASP A 500 -2.52 -23.60 26.33
C ASP A 500 -1.33 -23.69 25.36
N HIS A 501 -0.17 -24.19 25.81
CA HIS A 501 0.88 -24.66 24.93
C HIS A 501 0.79 -26.18 24.85
N ARG A 502 0.56 -26.72 23.65
CA ARG A 502 0.41 -28.14 23.39
C ARG A 502 1.28 -28.51 22.19
N PRO A 503 2.60 -28.67 22.37
CA PRO A 503 3.52 -28.85 21.25
C PRO A 503 3.25 -30.12 20.43
N ASP A 504 2.60 -31.12 21.03
CA ASP A 504 2.24 -32.38 20.36
C ASP A 504 0.85 -32.36 19.69
N GLY A 505 0.13 -31.25 19.76
CA GLY A 505 -1.18 -31.12 19.13
C GLY A 505 -1.11 -30.84 17.63
N THR A 506 -2.24 -30.99 16.93
CA THR A 506 -2.36 -30.56 15.52
C THR A 506 -3.43 -29.49 15.40
N GLY A 507 -3.07 -28.38 14.76
CA GLY A 507 -3.94 -27.25 14.46
C GLY A 507 -4.04 -27.08 12.96
N TYR A 508 -5.21 -26.70 12.48
CA TYR A 508 -5.50 -26.58 11.06
C TYR A 508 -5.77 -25.14 10.67
N THR A 509 -5.35 -24.76 9.47
CA THR A 509 -5.72 -23.49 8.86
C THR A 509 -6.14 -23.72 7.42
N THR A 510 -7.25 -23.13 7.02
CA THR A 510 -7.67 -23.07 5.62
C THR A 510 -7.60 -21.63 5.17
N LEU A 511 -6.61 -21.30 4.34
CA LEU A 511 -6.58 -20.05 3.59
C LEU A 511 -7.55 -20.20 2.41
N LEU A 512 -8.71 -19.58 2.53
CA LEU A 512 -9.81 -19.75 1.58
C LEU A 512 -9.80 -18.61 0.55
N LEU A 513 -9.43 -18.91 -0.70
CA LEU A 513 -9.47 -17.94 -1.80
C LEU A 513 -10.79 -18.09 -2.55
N SER A 514 -11.76 -17.31 -2.07
CA SER A 514 -13.16 -17.47 -2.38
C SER A 514 -13.49 -17.07 -3.80
N ARG A 515 -14.35 -17.91 -4.39
CA ARG A 515 -14.79 -17.95 -5.78
C ARG A 515 -13.67 -18.11 -6.81
N SER A 516 -12.45 -18.38 -6.36
CA SER A 516 -11.27 -18.56 -7.23
C SER A 516 -11.16 -17.41 -8.24
N GLN A 517 -11.33 -16.19 -7.76
CA GLN A 517 -11.23 -14.98 -8.58
C GLN A 517 -9.81 -14.88 -9.12
N TRP A 518 -9.65 -14.90 -10.43
CA TRP A 518 -8.36 -14.94 -11.09
C TRP A 518 -7.60 -13.64 -10.91
N GLY A 519 -8.27 -12.50 -11.06
CA GLY A 519 -7.65 -11.18 -10.94
C GLY A 519 -8.62 -10.05 -11.21
N VAL A 520 -8.12 -8.83 -11.07
CA VAL A 520 -8.86 -7.61 -11.42
C VAL A 520 -8.76 -7.36 -12.92
N VAL A 521 -9.88 -6.99 -13.54
CA VAL A 521 -9.96 -6.64 -14.96
C VAL A 521 -10.67 -5.30 -15.18
N ASP A 522 -10.53 -4.71 -16.35
CA ASP A 522 -11.31 -3.55 -16.76
C ASP A 522 -12.72 -3.96 -17.30
N HIS A 523 -13.48 -2.97 -17.79
CA HIS A 523 -14.81 -3.23 -18.39
C HIS A 523 -14.74 -4.06 -19.68
N ALA A 524 -13.59 -4.13 -20.34
CA ALA A 524 -13.35 -4.96 -21.51
C ALA A 524 -12.77 -6.34 -21.14
N CYS A 525 -12.79 -6.69 -19.84
CA CYS A 525 -12.28 -7.95 -19.30
C CYS A 525 -10.79 -8.17 -19.57
N ARG A 526 -10.02 -7.08 -19.61
CA ARG A 526 -8.56 -7.13 -19.75
C ARG A 526 -7.91 -6.97 -18.39
N PRO A 527 -6.86 -7.76 -18.06
CA PRO A 527 -6.09 -7.56 -16.84
C PRO A 527 -5.60 -6.12 -16.74
N VAL A 528 -5.81 -5.51 -15.58
CA VAL A 528 -5.30 -4.15 -15.32
C VAL A 528 -3.88 -4.23 -14.76
N PRO A 529 -2.99 -3.28 -15.10
CA PRO A 529 -1.66 -3.22 -14.49
C PRO A 529 -1.73 -3.23 -12.96
N GLY A 530 -0.92 -4.08 -12.33
CA GLY A 530 -0.88 -4.28 -10.88
C GLY A 530 -1.92 -5.26 -10.32
N ALA A 531 -2.85 -5.77 -11.12
CA ALA A 531 -3.63 -6.95 -10.75
C ALA A 531 -2.70 -8.16 -10.67
N VAL A 532 -2.76 -8.90 -9.56
CA VAL A 532 -1.98 -10.12 -9.39
C VAL A 532 -2.87 -11.32 -9.77
N PRO A 533 -2.49 -12.11 -10.79
CA PRO A 533 -3.24 -13.28 -11.17
C PRO A 533 -3.10 -14.40 -10.11
N LEU A 534 -4.13 -15.24 -9.98
CA LEU A 534 -4.23 -16.22 -8.91
C LEU A 534 -3.14 -17.31 -8.97
N ASP A 535 -2.59 -17.61 -10.15
CA ASP A 535 -1.42 -18.48 -10.31
C ASP A 535 -0.15 -17.90 -9.69
N GLU A 536 0.09 -16.60 -9.85
CA GLU A 536 1.22 -15.94 -9.19
C GLU A 536 1.04 -15.99 -7.67
N VAL A 537 -0.17 -15.74 -7.16
CA VAL A 537 -0.48 -15.91 -5.73
C VAL A 537 -0.19 -17.34 -5.27
N ALA A 538 -0.60 -18.34 -6.05
CA ALA A 538 -0.36 -19.75 -5.75
C ALA A 538 1.13 -20.11 -5.73
N ARG A 539 1.92 -19.57 -6.66
CA ARG A 539 3.37 -19.73 -6.69
C ARG A 539 4.02 -19.12 -5.44
N GLU A 540 3.65 -17.90 -5.07
CA GLU A 540 4.18 -17.22 -3.88
C GLU A 540 3.81 -17.92 -2.57
N LEU A 541 2.59 -18.46 -2.47
CA LEU A 541 2.17 -19.27 -1.33
C LEU A 541 2.91 -20.61 -1.28
N THR A 542 3.07 -21.29 -2.43
CA THR A 542 3.80 -22.56 -2.53
C THR A 542 5.26 -22.41 -2.11
N ALA A 543 5.91 -21.32 -2.51
CA ALA A 543 7.28 -20.99 -2.10
C ALA A 543 7.43 -20.84 -0.57
N ARG A 544 6.32 -20.62 0.15
CA ARG A 544 6.25 -20.51 1.61
C ARG A 544 5.62 -21.76 2.27
N GLY A 545 5.49 -22.86 1.52
CA GLY A 545 4.91 -24.11 2.01
C GLY A 545 3.40 -24.05 2.27
N VAL A 546 2.70 -23.05 1.73
CA VAL A 546 1.27 -22.85 1.93
C VAL A 546 0.48 -23.35 0.73
N ARG A 547 -0.56 -24.15 1.00
CA ARG A 547 -1.56 -24.59 0.01
C ARG A 547 -2.89 -23.94 0.35
N ALA A 548 -3.42 -23.14 -0.56
CA ALA A 548 -4.74 -22.54 -0.36
C ALA A 548 -5.86 -23.50 -0.79
N THR A 549 -7.07 -23.21 -0.31
CA THR A 549 -8.30 -23.82 -0.81
C THR A 549 -9.08 -22.77 -1.60
N GLY A 550 -9.38 -23.05 -2.86
CA GLY A 550 -10.30 -22.23 -3.65
C GLY A 550 -11.75 -22.62 -3.39
N THR A 551 -12.69 -21.73 -3.66
CA THR A 551 -14.11 -22.13 -3.77
C THR A 551 -14.56 -21.95 -5.21
N ILE A 552 -15.45 -22.81 -5.70
CA ILE A 552 -15.90 -22.78 -7.09
C ILE A 552 -17.40 -22.55 -7.13
N VAL A 553 -17.84 -21.55 -7.92
CA VAL A 553 -19.21 -21.46 -8.41
C VAL A 553 -19.23 -22.16 -9.77
N VAL A 554 -19.94 -23.29 -9.87
CA VAL A 554 -19.80 -24.19 -11.02
C VAL A 554 -20.08 -23.49 -12.35
N ASN A 555 -21.13 -22.66 -12.42
CA ASN A 555 -21.49 -21.96 -13.66
C ASN A 555 -20.58 -20.76 -14.00
N ARG A 556 -19.62 -20.38 -13.14
CA ARG A 556 -18.63 -19.34 -13.41
C ARG A 556 -17.28 -19.91 -13.84
N ALA A 557 -17.04 -21.19 -13.61
CA ALA A 557 -15.89 -21.89 -14.18
C ALA A 557 -16.25 -22.33 -15.61
N LEU A 558 -15.71 -21.62 -16.60
CA LEU A 558 -15.94 -21.95 -18.00
C LEU A 558 -15.02 -23.07 -18.47
N GLU A 559 -15.46 -23.85 -19.46
CA GLU A 559 -14.61 -24.85 -20.13
C GLU A 559 -13.48 -24.20 -20.93
N ALA A 560 -13.75 -23.04 -21.51
CA ALA A 560 -12.78 -22.23 -22.23
C ALA A 560 -12.89 -20.76 -21.81
N GLY A 561 -11.74 -20.13 -21.54
CA GLY A 561 -11.67 -18.75 -21.09
C GLY A 561 -12.06 -18.56 -19.63
N ARG A 562 -12.26 -17.30 -19.25
CA ARG A 562 -12.64 -16.87 -17.89
C ARG A 562 -14.01 -16.22 -17.92
N HIS A 563 -14.77 -16.40 -16.86
CA HIS A 563 -16.02 -15.67 -16.67
C HIS A 563 -15.70 -14.29 -16.10
N CYS A 564 -15.99 -13.23 -16.87
CA CYS A 564 -15.82 -11.84 -16.45
C CYS A 564 -17.15 -11.28 -15.95
N THR A 565 -17.15 -10.67 -14.76
CA THR A 565 -18.36 -10.06 -14.19
C THR A 565 -18.29 -8.52 -14.17
N PRO A 566 -19.44 -7.81 -14.16
CA PRO A 566 -19.50 -6.34 -14.18
C PRO A 566 -18.76 -5.62 -13.03
N ASN A 567 -18.38 -6.34 -11.97
CA ASN A 567 -17.60 -5.82 -10.84
C ASN A 567 -16.07 -5.90 -11.07
N PHE A 568 -15.61 -5.90 -12.33
CA PHE A 568 -14.18 -5.82 -12.68
C PHE A 568 -13.37 -7.04 -12.22
N THR A 569 -13.93 -8.23 -12.36
CA THR A 569 -13.32 -9.47 -11.84
C THR A 569 -13.49 -10.63 -12.82
N ASP A 570 -12.40 -11.36 -13.04
CA ASP A 570 -12.42 -12.65 -13.72
C ASP A 570 -12.44 -13.81 -12.72
N TYR A 571 -13.08 -14.91 -13.09
CA TYR A 571 -13.12 -16.17 -12.35
C TYR A 571 -12.31 -17.21 -13.11
N ALA A 572 -11.54 -18.02 -12.38
CA ALA A 572 -10.75 -19.10 -12.97
C ALA A 572 -11.63 -20.08 -13.76
N GLY A 573 -11.22 -20.41 -14.98
CA GLY A 573 -11.82 -21.50 -15.77
C GLY A 573 -11.37 -22.88 -15.29
N TRP A 574 -11.99 -23.96 -15.80
CA TRP A 574 -11.67 -25.32 -15.36
C TRP A 574 -10.22 -25.73 -15.60
N ALA A 575 -9.63 -25.33 -16.73
CA ALA A 575 -8.23 -25.60 -17.04
C ALA A 575 -7.26 -24.94 -16.03
N GLU A 576 -7.59 -23.73 -15.58
CA GLU A 576 -6.77 -22.98 -14.61
C GLU A 576 -6.89 -23.57 -13.21
N LEU A 577 -8.11 -23.97 -12.81
CA LEU A 577 -8.35 -24.67 -11.55
C LEU A 577 -7.60 -26.01 -11.50
N ALA A 578 -7.58 -26.75 -12.61
CA ALA A 578 -6.79 -27.97 -12.75
C ALA A 578 -5.28 -27.69 -12.66
N GLY A 579 -4.81 -26.60 -13.28
CA GLY A 579 -3.43 -26.13 -13.19
C GLY A 579 -3.01 -25.80 -11.75
N LEU A 580 -3.83 -25.06 -11.01
CA LEU A 580 -3.61 -24.75 -9.59
C LEU A 580 -3.54 -26.01 -8.73
N GLN A 581 -4.41 -26.99 -8.98
CA GLN A 581 -4.37 -28.28 -8.29
C GLN A 581 -3.08 -29.06 -8.60
N ALA A 582 -2.71 -29.16 -9.88
CA ALA A 582 -1.57 -29.96 -10.32
C ALA A 582 -0.22 -29.34 -9.91
N ALA A 583 -0.05 -28.03 -10.10
CA ALA A 583 1.21 -27.33 -9.87
C ALA A 583 1.43 -26.93 -8.41
N HIS A 584 0.36 -26.61 -7.68
CA HIS A 584 0.45 -26.03 -6.33
C HIS A 584 -0.23 -26.87 -5.25
N GLY A 585 -0.84 -28.00 -5.61
CA GLY A 585 -1.53 -28.87 -4.68
C GLY A 585 -2.78 -28.23 -4.04
N TRP A 586 -3.35 -27.21 -4.69
CA TRP A 586 -4.57 -26.56 -4.22
C TRP A 586 -5.75 -27.53 -4.22
N ARG A 587 -6.68 -27.29 -3.30
CA ARG A 587 -7.95 -28.00 -3.22
C ARG A 587 -9.09 -27.03 -3.43
N PHE A 588 -10.24 -27.56 -3.81
CA PHE A 588 -11.41 -26.75 -4.12
C PHE A 588 -12.65 -27.29 -3.43
N VAL A 589 -13.46 -26.38 -2.90
CA VAL A 589 -14.75 -26.67 -2.27
C VAL A 589 -15.89 -25.97 -3.00
N SER A 590 -17.12 -26.41 -2.75
CA SER A 590 -18.29 -25.88 -3.44
C SER A 590 -18.71 -24.52 -2.90
N HIS A 591 -19.01 -23.59 -3.82
CA HIS A 591 -19.73 -22.34 -3.56
C HIS A 591 -21.05 -22.28 -4.33
N GLY A 592 -21.66 -23.46 -4.54
CA GLY A 592 -22.92 -23.62 -5.24
C GLY A 592 -22.77 -23.85 -6.74
N ALA A 593 -23.86 -24.32 -7.35
CA ALA A 593 -23.94 -24.49 -8.79
C ALA A 593 -24.02 -23.13 -9.51
N THR A 594 -24.80 -22.19 -8.96
CA THR A 594 -25.14 -20.93 -9.63
C THR A 594 -24.92 -19.67 -8.78
N TYR A 595 -24.55 -19.82 -7.50
CA TYR A 595 -24.43 -18.74 -6.51
C TYR A 595 -25.79 -18.17 -6.09
N ALA A 596 -26.81 -19.03 -6.02
CA ALA A 596 -28.18 -18.61 -5.70
C ALA A 596 -28.34 -18.21 -4.22
N ASN A 597 -29.29 -17.32 -3.94
CA ASN A 597 -29.74 -17.05 -2.57
C ASN A 597 -30.51 -18.28 -2.06
N MET A 598 -29.89 -19.09 -1.19
CA MET A 598 -30.47 -20.36 -0.75
C MET A 598 -31.79 -20.20 0.03
N THR A 599 -32.01 -19.05 0.66
CA THR A 599 -33.27 -18.77 1.39
C THR A 599 -34.46 -18.53 0.46
N ALA A 600 -34.20 -18.24 -0.81
CA ALA A 600 -35.23 -18.05 -1.84
C ALA A 600 -35.55 -19.35 -2.61
N LEU A 601 -34.83 -20.44 -2.35
CA LEU A 601 -34.97 -21.73 -3.04
C LEU A 601 -35.85 -22.69 -2.23
N THR A 602 -36.58 -23.57 -2.93
CA THR A 602 -37.22 -24.74 -2.31
C THR A 602 -36.17 -25.76 -1.82
N PRO A 603 -36.49 -26.68 -0.89
CA PRO A 603 -35.53 -27.69 -0.43
C PRO A 603 -34.92 -28.55 -1.55
N ALA A 604 -35.68 -28.89 -2.60
CA ALA A 604 -35.17 -29.64 -3.74
C ALA A 604 -34.18 -28.82 -4.59
N GLU A 605 -34.48 -27.54 -4.80
CA GLU A 605 -33.57 -26.61 -5.48
C GLU A 605 -32.33 -26.32 -4.64
N GLN A 606 -32.45 -26.21 -3.31
CA GLN A 606 -31.32 -26.08 -2.40
C GLN A 606 -30.37 -27.29 -2.53
N ARG A 607 -30.89 -28.52 -2.61
CA ARG A 607 -30.07 -29.71 -2.88
C ARG A 607 -29.44 -29.70 -4.27
N THR A 608 -30.16 -29.21 -5.28
CA THR A 608 -29.60 -29.07 -6.64
C THR A 608 -28.46 -28.05 -6.67
N GLU A 609 -28.64 -26.88 -6.04
CA GLU A 609 -27.64 -25.82 -5.93
C GLU A 609 -26.42 -26.27 -5.10
N SER A 610 -26.64 -27.09 -4.06
CA SER A 610 -25.58 -27.58 -3.17
C SER A 610 -25.04 -28.94 -3.60
N CYS A 611 -25.71 -30.05 -3.28
CA CYS A 611 -25.29 -31.41 -3.59
C CYS A 611 -25.00 -31.64 -5.08
N GLY A 612 -25.83 -31.07 -5.97
CA GLY A 612 -25.64 -31.19 -7.42
C GLY A 612 -24.29 -30.63 -7.89
N SER A 613 -23.77 -29.61 -7.21
CA SER A 613 -22.45 -29.04 -7.53
C SER A 613 -21.29 -30.04 -7.29
N LEU A 614 -21.43 -30.98 -6.34
CA LEU A 614 -20.37 -31.98 -6.07
C LEU A 614 -20.16 -32.93 -7.23
N THR A 615 -21.22 -33.27 -7.97
CA THR A 615 -21.12 -34.10 -9.17
C THR A 615 -20.27 -33.41 -10.23
N ALA A 616 -20.54 -32.12 -10.51
CA ALA A 616 -19.78 -31.35 -11.47
C ALA A 616 -18.30 -31.16 -11.07
N LEU A 617 -18.05 -31.00 -9.77
CA LEU A 617 -16.70 -30.86 -9.21
C LEU A 617 -15.92 -32.19 -9.25
N ALA A 618 -16.55 -33.29 -8.87
CA ALA A 618 -15.93 -34.62 -8.89
C ALA A 618 -15.57 -35.06 -10.32
N ALA A 619 -16.44 -34.76 -11.30
CA ALA A 619 -16.18 -35.04 -12.71
C ALA A 619 -14.92 -34.33 -13.25
N ARG A 620 -14.45 -33.29 -12.57
CA ARG A 620 -13.25 -32.51 -12.91
C ARG A 620 -12.10 -32.70 -11.92
N GLY A 621 -12.12 -33.80 -11.16
CA GLY A 621 -11.03 -34.20 -10.28
C GLY A 621 -11.02 -33.52 -8.90
N HIS A 622 -12.02 -32.71 -8.57
CA HIS A 622 -12.16 -32.07 -7.25
C HIS A 622 -12.97 -32.95 -6.28
N THR A 623 -12.48 -34.16 -6.02
CA THR A 623 -13.18 -35.19 -5.22
C THR A 623 -13.27 -34.89 -3.72
N ARG A 624 -12.56 -33.88 -3.23
CA ARG A 624 -12.58 -33.41 -1.82
C ARG A 624 -13.53 -32.23 -1.58
N ALA A 625 -14.30 -31.81 -2.59
CA ALA A 625 -15.17 -30.64 -2.49
C ALA A 625 -16.29 -30.76 -1.46
N TRP A 626 -16.61 -31.97 -0.99
CA TRP A 626 -17.59 -32.25 0.06
C TRP A 626 -17.17 -31.72 1.44
N GLY A 627 -15.91 -31.35 1.65
CA GLY A 627 -15.43 -30.88 2.95
C GLY A 627 -16.15 -29.64 3.48
N LEU A 628 -16.59 -28.73 2.60
CA LEU A 628 -17.27 -27.49 2.98
C LEU A 628 -18.23 -27.04 1.88
N PHE A 629 -19.43 -26.62 2.27
CA PHE A 629 -20.32 -25.85 1.39
C PHE A 629 -20.31 -24.37 1.79
N ASN A 630 -19.98 -23.51 0.83
CA ASN A 630 -19.99 -22.06 1.01
C ASN A 630 -21.35 -21.48 0.59
N TYR A 631 -22.16 -21.06 1.57
CA TYR A 631 -23.43 -20.40 1.29
C TYR A 631 -23.23 -19.03 0.64
N PRO A 632 -23.78 -18.76 -0.56
CA PRO A 632 -23.68 -17.45 -1.20
C PRO A 632 -24.16 -16.33 -0.28
N ASN A 633 -23.29 -15.37 0.01
CA ASN A 633 -23.56 -14.19 0.86
C ASN A 633 -24.16 -14.52 2.25
N ASP A 634 -23.84 -15.69 2.80
CA ASP A 634 -24.40 -16.18 4.08
C ASP A 634 -25.93 -16.28 4.11
N GLN A 635 -26.55 -16.37 2.94
CA GLN A 635 -28.00 -16.54 2.81
C GLN A 635 -28.36 -17.99 3.15
N LEU A 636 -28.62 -18.28 4.43
CA LEU A 636 -28.94 -19.62 4.92
C LEU A 636 -29.89 -19.57 6.13
N THR A 637 -30.51 -20.70 6.44
CA THR A 637 -31.19 -20.96 7.73
C THR A 637 -30.66 -22.24 8.35
N GLU A 638 -30.94 -22.49 9.64
CA GLU A 638 -30.51 -23.72 10.29
C GLU A 638 -31.15 -24.98 9.67
N ALA A 639 -32.37 -24.88 9.14
CA ALA A 639 -33.01 -25.97 8.42
C ALA A 639 -32.25 -26.33 7.12
N ILE A 640 -31.84 -25.32 6.35
CA ILE A 640 -31.01 -25.50 5.15
C ILE A 640 -29.67 -26.13 5.52
N GLN A 641 -29.03 -25.62 6.58
CA GLN A 641 -27.77 -26.16 7.08
C GLN A 641 -27.89 -27.65 7.37
N ARG A 642 -28.89 -28.05 8.17
CA ARG A 642 -29.09 -29.44 8.59
C ARG A 642 -29.31 -30.37 7.40
N ASP A 643 -30.09 -29.98 6.40
CA ASP A 643 -30.32 -30.79 5.19
C ASP A 643 -29.03 -30.96 4.36
N VAL A 644 -28.36 -29.86 4.03
CA VAL A 644 -27.19 -29.86 3.15
C VAL A 644 -26.01 -30.65 3.75
N VAL A 645 -25.72 -30.46 5.05
CA VAL A 645 -24.59 -31.16 5.69
C VAL A 645 -24.93 -32.57 6.20
N ALA A 646 -26.20 -32.91 6.36
CA ALA A 646 -26.58 -34.30 6.59
C ALA A 646 -26.48 -35.13 5.30
N THR A 647 -26.68 -34.49 4.14
CA THR A 647 -26.79 -35.20 2.87
C THR A 647 -25.47 -35.26 2.09
N CYS A 648 -24.67 -34.17 2.09
CA CYS A 648 -23.65 -33.99 1.05
C CYS A 648 -22.31 -33.41 1.52
N PHE A 649 -22.31 -32.63 2.61
CA PHE A 649 -21.12 -31.88 3.03
C PHE A 649 -20.75 -32.13 4.49
N ALA A 650 -19.45 -32.15 4.79
CA ALA A 650 -18.99 -32.21 6.17
C ALA A 650 -19.39 -30.93 6.92
N PHE A 651 -19.07 -29.76 6.38
CA PHE A 651 -19.37 -28.49 7.03
C PHE A 651 -20.13 -27.54 6.14
N GLY A 652 -20.84 -26.60 6.76
CA GLY A 652 -21.44 -25.45 6.08
C GLY A 652 -20.82 -24.15 6.59
N ARG A 653 -20.43 -23.26 5.67
CA ARG A 653 -19.76 -22.00 6.02
C ARG A 653 -20.76 -20.98 6.56
N ARG A 654 -20.46 -20.37 7.70
CA ARG A 654 -21.06 -19.11 8.16
C ARG A 654 -19.99 -18.04 8.35
N TYR A 655 -20.28 -16.78 8.06
CA TYR A 655 -19.35 -15.71 8.38
C TYR A 655 -19.31 -15.49 9.90
N GLY A 656 -18.11 -15.31 10.42
CA GLY A 656 -17.89 -15.10 11.85
C GLY A 656 -16.43 -14.86 12.19
N THR A 657 -16.18 -14.49 13.44
CA THR A 657 -14.82 -14.21 13.96
C THR A 657 -14.31 -15.30 14.90
N GLY A 658 -15.12 -16.33 15.19
CA GLY A 658 -14.76 -17.44 16.08
C GLY A 658 -13.92 -18.51 15.38
N GLY A 659 -12.98 -19.12 16.12
CA GLY A 659 -12.26 -20.30 15.67
C GLY A 659 -13.11 -21.57 15.77
N ASN A 660 -12.84 -22.57 14.93
CA ASN A 660 -13.56 -23.84 14.93
C ASN A 660 -12.82 -24.84 15.82
N ARG A 661 -13.50 -25.49 16.78
CA ARG A 661 -12.84 -26.36 17.78
C ARG A 661 -13.36 -27.81 17.83
N SER A 662 -14.44 -28.10 17.11
CA SER A 662 -15.00 -29.45 17.02
C SER A 662 -15.97 -29.54 15.85
N ALA A 663 -16.23 -30.77 15.38
CA ALA A 663 -17.29 -31.09 14.44
C ALA A 663 -18.62 -31.33 15.19
N ALA A 664 -19.17 -30.30 15.84
CA ALA A 664 -20.44 -30.41 16.55
C ALA A 664 -21.64 -30.04 15.66
N PRO A 665 -22.79 -30.74 15.75
CA PRO A 665 -24.04 -30.31 15.12
C PRO A 665 -24.39 -28.86 15.49
N PRO A 666 -24.95 -28.06 14.56
CA PRO A 666 -25.34 -28.41 13.18
C PRO A 666 -24.18 -28.28 12.16
N TYR A 667 -22.93 -28.45 12.58
CA TYR A 667 -21.73 -28.54 11.74
C TYR A 667 -21.41 -27.27 10.96
N PHE A 668 -21.66 -26.11 11.59
CA PHE A 668 -21.21 -24.85 11.05
C PHE A 668 -19.70 -24.69 11.19
N GLN A 669 -19.10 -24.14 10.15
CA GLN A 669 -17.73 -23.70 10.10
C GLN A 669 -17.73 -22.17 10.01
N SER A 670 -17.18 -21.51 11.03
CA SER A 670 -17.03 -20.06 11.12
C SER A 670 -15.82 -19.60 10.31
N THR A 671 -16.08 -18.80 9.26
CA THR A 671 -15.05 -18.22 8.39
C THR A 671 -14.98 -16.71 8.59
N TRP A 672 -13.76 -16.20 8.79
CA TRP A 672 -13.51 -14.77 8.82
C TRP A 672 -13.12 -14.26 7.44
N SER A 673 -13.99 -13.45 6.81
CA SER A 673 -13.63 -12.70 5.60
C SER A 673 -12.92 -11.43 6.04
N TRP A 674 -11.64 -11.28 5.71
CA TRP A 674 -10.89 -10.12 6.16
C TRP A 674 -11.38 -8.85 5.45
N PRO A 675 -11.64 -7.76 6.19
CA PRO A 675 -12.01 -6.50 5.58
C PRO A 675 -10.82 -5.87 4.83
N SER A 676 -11.12 -5.18 3.73
CA SER A 676 -10.21 -4.20 3.16
C SER A 676 -10.95 -2.90 2.86
N GLY A 677 -10.21 -1.87 2.47
CA GLY A 677 -10.79 -0.56 2.20
C GLY A 677 -9.81 0.57 2.52
N HIS A 678 -10.26 1.49 3.36
CA HIS A 678 -9.53 2.68 3.78
C HIS A 678 -8.22 2.33 4.50
N CYS A 679 -7.18 3.14 4.27
CA CYS A 679 -5.89 2.97 4.95
C CYS A 679 -6.00 3.28 6.45
N ASN A 680 -4.94 3.02 7.21
CA ASN A 680 -4.90 3.16 8.67
C ASN A 680 -4.09 4.36 9.16
N ASP A 681 -3.50 5.15 8.26
CA ASP A 681 -2.82 6.39 8.60
C ASP A 681 -3.78 7.61 8.55
N PRO A 682 -4.15 8.20 9.70
CA PRO A 682 -5.09 9.33 9.77
C PRO A 682 -4.60 10.61 9.08
N THR A 683 -3.31 10.69 8.75
CA THR A 683 -2.72 11.83 8.02
C THR A 683 -2.91 11.73 6.51
N LEU A 684 -3.45 10.61 6.01
CA LEU A 684 -3.66 10.39 4.58
C LEU A 684 -5.14 10.48 4.19
N THR A 685 -5.40 10.95 2.97
CA THR A 685 -6.77 10.99 2.41
C THR A 685 -7.46 9.64 2.44
N CYS A 686 -6.74 8.56 2.13
CA CYS A 686 -7.28 7.20 2.10
C CYS A 686 -7.86 6.73 3.44
N TYR A 687 -7.53 7.39 4.55
CA TYR A 687 -8.10 7.06 5.86
C TYR A 687 -9.49 7.65 6.01
N HIS A 688 -9.72 8.85 5.49
CA HIS A 688 -11.01 9.53 5.58
C HIS A 688 -11.94 9.11 4.45
N TRP A 689 -11.37 8.91 3.26
CA TRP A 689 -12.12 8.64 2.06
C TRP A 689 -11.29 7.85 1.04
N ALA A 690 -11.88 6.79 0.50
CA ALA A 690 -11.46 6.17 -0.74
C ALA A 690 -12.62 6.23 -1.76
N PRO A 691 -12.34 6.19 -3.07
CA PRO A 691 -13.38 6.02 -4.08
C PRO A 691 -14.28 4.83 -3.72
N GLY A 692 -15.59 4.93 -3.92
CA GLY A 692 -16.50 3.81 -3.68
C GLY A 692 -16.64 2.92 -4.92
N LEU A 693 -16.45 1.60 -4.78
CA LEU A 693 -17.04 0.61 -5.69
C LEU A 693 -18.15 -0.21 -5.04
N THR A 694 -18.13 -0.29 -3.72
CA THR A 694 -19.16 -0.93 -2.88
C THR A 694 -19.34 -0.06 -1.63
N ALA A 695 -20.58 0.19 -1.20
CA ALA A 695 -20.84 0.73 0.14
C ALA A 695 -20.50 -0.39 1.15
N VAL A 696 -19.51 -0.36 2.03
CA VAL A 696 -18.72 0.70 2.69
C VAL A 696 -17.29 0.13 2.82
N PRO A 697 -16.23 0.78 2.32
CA PRO A 697 -14.86 0.29 2.55
C PRO A 697 -14.60 0.25 4.06
N ARG A 698 -14.23 -0.92 4.58
CA ARG A 698 -13.84 -1.06 5.99
C ARG A 698 -12.38 -0.61 6.13
N ARG A 699 -11.85 -0.58 7.36
CA ARG A 699 -10.41 -0.39 7.54
C ARG A 699 -9.65 -1.54 6.90
N TYR A 700 -8.56 -1.22 6.23
CA TYR A 700 -7.63 -2.19 5.66
C TYR A 700 -7.08 -3.08 6.78
N THR A 701 -7.24 -4.40 6.66
CA THR A 701 -6.75 -5.37 7.65
C THR A 701 -5.23 -5.31 7.73
N SER A 702 -4.65 -5.27 8.93
CA SER A 702 -3.19 -5.31 9.08
C SER A 702 -2.63 -6.71 8.80
N PRO A 703 -1.37 -6.82 8.33
CA PRO A 703 -0.69 -8.11 8.21
C PRO A 703 -0.68 -8.91 9.53
N GLU A 704 -0.55 -8.24 10.68
CA GLU A 704 -0.53 -8.85 12.01
C GLU A 704 -1.90 -9.41 12.40
N GLU A 705 -2.99 -8.69 12.13
CA GLU A 705 -4.34 -9.19 12.36
C GLU A 705 -4.64 -10.41 11.49
N LEU A 706 -4.27 -10.36 10.20
CA LEU A 706 -4.42 -11.49 9.29
C LEU A 706 -3.55 -12.68 9.74
N ALA A 707 -2.30 -12.44 10.14
CA ALA A 707 -1.41 -13.48 10.66
C ALA A 707 -2.00 -14.15 11.90
N ALA A 708 -2.57 -13.38 12.83
CA ALA A 708 -3.26 -13.92 13.99
C ALA A 708 -4.47 -14.77 13.57
N ARG A 709 -5.17 -14.43 12.48
CA ARG A 709 -6.32 -15.17 11.92
C ARG A 709 -5.93 -16.42 11.14
N LEU A 710 -4.69 -16.47 10.67
CA LEU A 710 -4.06 -17.67 10.08
C LEU A 710 -3.30 -18.52 11.10
N SER A 711 -3.16 -18.04 12.33
CA SER A 711 -2.47 -18.77 13.40
C SER A 711 -3.46 -19.61 14.20
N GLY A 712 -3.16 -20.90 14.35
CA GLY A 712 -3.99 -21.86 15.07
C GLY A 712 -3.26 -22.50 16.25
N GLY A 713 -4.01 -23.31 16.98
CA GLY A 713 -3.52 -24.16 18.04
C GLY A 713 -4.03 -25.60 17.90
N ALA A 714 -3.56 -26.51 18.74
CA ALA A 714 -4.03 -27.89 18.87
C ALA A 714 -5.56 -27.95 18.94
N GLY A 715 -6.17 -28.66 18.00
CA GLY A 715 -7.62 -28.80 17.92
C GLY A 715 -8.36 -27.56 17.43
N ASP A 716 -7.67 -26.45 17.16
CA ASP A 716 -8.27 -25.31 16.47
C ASP A 716 -8.20 -25.52 14.95
N TRP A 717 -9.25 -25.10 14.25
CA TRP A 717 -9.29 -24.92 12.81
C TRP A 717 -9.67 -23.47 12.49
N GLN A 718 -8.70 -22.73 11.96
CA GLN A 718 -8.90 -21.36 11.49
C GLN A 718 -9.26 -21.35 10.01
N VAL A 719 -10.21 -20.51 9.62
CA VAL A 719 -10.52 -20.27 8.21
C VAL A 719 -10.61 -18.77 7.97
N ALA A 720 -9.66 -18.27 7.19
CA ALA A 720 -9.60 -16.88 6.77
C ALA A 720 -9.86 -16.82 5.26
N GLN A 721 -10.72 -15.91 4.83
CA GLN A 721 -11.20 -15.82 3.46
C GLN A 721 -10.84 -14.49 2.79
N GLY A 722 -10.24 -14.59 1.59
CA GLY A 722 -9.97 -13.46 0.69
C GLY A 722 -10.35 -13.77 -0.75
N TYR A 723 -10.05 -12.86 -1.66
CA TYR A 723 -10.52 -12.96 -3.05
C TYR A 723 -9.48 -12.55 -4.08
N LYS A 724 -9.10 -11.26 -4.15
CA LYS A 724 -8.17 -10.74 -5.18
C LYS A 724 -6.96 -10.07 -4.57
N PHE A 725 -5.86 -10.05 -5.33
CA PHE A 725 -4.60 -9.51 -4.88
C PHE A 725 -4.04 -8.46 -5.84
N LEU A 726 -3.36 -7.48 -5.25
CA LEU A 726 -2.94 -6.26 -5.90
C LEU A 726 -1.47 -5.96 -5.59
N ARG A 727 -0.82 -5.23 -6.48
CA ARG A 727 0.49 -4.61 -6.27
C ARG A 727 0.59 -3.26 -6.96
N GLY A 728 1.58 -2.47 -6.56
CA GLY A 728 1.76 -1.12 -7.09
C GLY A 728 0.58 -0.22 -6.75
N ARG A 729 0.32 0.75 -7.61
CA ARG A 729 -0.72 1.76 -7.46
C ARG A 729 -1.57 1.83 -8.72
N ARG A 730 -2.86 2.09 -8.54
CA ARG A 730 -3.77 2.44 -9.64
C ARG A 730 -4.77 3.48 -9.17
N ILE A 731 -4.62 4.71 -9.66
CA ILE A 731 -5.60 5.78 -9.51
C ILE A 731 -6.24 6.01 -10.87
N SER A 732 -7.57 5.97 -10.92
CA SER A 732 -8.33 6.01 -12.17
C SER A 732 -9.65 6.74 -11.96
N ALA A 733 -10.22 7.27 -13.04
CA ALA A 733 -11.55 7.85 -13.03
C ALA A 733 -12.63 6.79 -12.71
N SER A 734 -12.40 5.53 -13.09
CA SER A 734 -13.35 4.42 -12.88
C SER A 734 -12.65 3.08 -12.55
N GLY A 735 -13.46 2.11 -12.11
CA GLY A 735 -13.02 0.75 -11.80
C GLY A 735 -12.26 0.62 -10.47
N GLN A 736 -11.63 -0.54 -10.28
CA GLN A 736 -10.87 -0.86 -9.06
C GLN A 736 -9.60 -0.03 -8.95
N GLN A 737 -9.35 0.49 -7.76
CA GLN A 737 -8.26 1.41 -7.44
C GLN A 737 -7.65 1.02 -6.10
N TRP A 738 -6.36 1.27 -5.98
CA TRP A 738 -5.58 0.89 -4.82
C TRP A 738 -4.25 1.60 -4.78
N ASP A 739 -3.62 1.52 -3.61
CA ASP A 739 -2.22 1.82 -3.44
C ASP A 739 -1.59 0.80 -2.48
N CYS A 740 -0.60 0.06 -2.97
CA CYS A 740 0.19 -0.93 -2.24
C CYS A 740 1.69 -0.56 -2.26
N THR A 741 2.03 0.71 -2.49
CA THR A 741 3.41 1.15 -2.76
C THR A 741 4.17 1.60 -1.53
N GLY A 742 3.46 1.88 -0.43
CA GLY A 742 4.07 2.32 0.82
C GLY A 742 4.94 1.22 1.45
N ALA A 743 6.00 1.61 2.15
CA ALA A 743 6.74 0.67 2.98
C ALA A 743 5.97 0.32 4.27
N ASP A 744 5.15 1.26 4.77
CA ASP A 744 4.23 1.03 5.88
C ASP A 744 2.85 0.64 5.33
N TRP A 745 2.39 -0.55 5.71
CA TRP A 745 1.08 -1.09 5.35
C TRP A 745 -0.07 -0.17 5.77
N ARG A 746 0.13 0.71 6.77
CA ARG A 746 -0.88 1.68 7.21
C ARG A 746 -1.26 2.68 6.11
N SER A 747 -0.42 2.86 5.09
CA SER A 747 -0.73 3.67 3.92
C SER A 747 -1.49 2.90 2.82
N HIS A 748 -1.57 1.57 2.91
CA HIS A 748 -2.20 0.74 1.90
C HIS A 748 -3.71 0.83 1.94
N TRP A 749 -4.33 0.84 0.76
CA TRP A 749 -5.77 0.88 0.63
C TRP A 749 -6.25 0.32 -0.70
N THR A 750 -7.54 0.01 -0.75
CA THR A 750 -8.25 -0.39 -1.96
C THR A 750 -9.68 0.15 -1.90
N ASN A 751 -10.29 0.46 -3.04
CA ASN A 751 -11.71 0.81 -3.11
C ASN A 751 -12.65 -0.42 -3.16
N SER A 752 -12.12 -1.63 -3.03
CA SER A 752 -12.87 -2.88 -3.08
C SER A 752 -12.62 -3.70 -1.82
N ALA A 753 -13.68 -4.02 -1.08
CA ALA A 753 -13.61 -4.85 0.14
C ALA A 753 -13.13 -6.29 -0.12
N GLU A 754 -12.99 -6.70 -1.37
CA GLU A 754 -12.57 -8.04 -1.79
C GLU A 754 -11.15 -8.07 -2.37
N SER A 755 -10.40 -6.97 -2.27
CA SER A 755 -9.02 -6.89 -2.77
C SER A 755 -8.04 -6.61 -1.64
N TYR A 756 -6.79 -7.06 -1.78
CA TYR A 756 -5.76 -6.92 -0.76
C TYR A 756 -4.36 -6.85 -1.38
N CYS A 757 -3.41 -6.14 -0.77
CA CYS A 757 -2.04 -6.10 -1.30
C CYS A 757 -1.37 -7.46 -1.10
N LEU A 758 -0.74 -7.99 -2.16
CA LEU A 758 -0.09 -9.30 -2.11
C LEU A 758 1.04 -9.32 -1.07
N THR A 759 1.84 -8.25 -1.02
CA THR A 759 2.96 -8.09 -0.07
C THR A 759 2.51 -8.30 1.38
N ASP A 760 1.35 -7.77 1.72
CA ASP A 760 0.78 -7.83 3.07
C ASP A 760 0.23 -9.22 3.39
N LEU A 761 -0.37 -9.91 2.41
CA LEU A 761 -0.74 -11.33 2.56
C LEU A 761 0.50 -12.17 2.83
N LEU A 762 1.56 -11.97 2.05
CA LEU A 762 2.79 -12.77 2.19
C LEU A 762 3.51 -12.47 3.50
N ALA A 763 3.47 -11.22 3.99
CA ALA A 763 3.92 -10.86 5.32
C ALA A 763 3.10 -11.58 6.39
N ALA A 764 1.76 -11.55 6.29
CA ALA A 764 0.86 -12.23 7.23
C ALA A 764 1.10 -13.74 7.28
N VAL A 765 1.23 -14.39 6.12
CA VAL A 765 1.55 -15.83 6.01
C VAL A 765 2.91 -16.15 6.66
N SER A 766 3.91 -15.29 6.44
CA SER A 766 5.25 -15.45 7.02
C SER A 766 5.28 -15.19 8.53
N LEU A 767 4.29 -14.49 9.08
CA LEU A 767 4.09 -14.26 10.51
C LEU A 767 3.22 -15.33 11.18
N ALA A 768 2.36 -16.02 10.44
CA ALA A 768 1.44 -17.02 10.98
C ALA A 768 2.16 -18.26 11.54
N ARG A 769 1.68 -18.81 12.66
CA ARG A 769 2.31 -19.95 13.36
C ARG A 769 1.28 -20.97 13.85
N GLY A 770 1.77 -22.17 14.16
CA GLY A 770 1.03 -23.14 14.98
C GLY A 770 -0.12 -23.86 14.30
N ALA A 771 -0.19 -23.86 12.96
CA ALA A 771 -1.16 -24.64 12.22
C ALA A 771 -0.61 -25.12 10.87
N VAL A 772 -1.17 -26.24 10.40
CA VAL A 772 -0.92 -26.78 9.06
C VAL A 772 -1.98 -26.26 8.11
N TYR A 773 -1.55 -25.71 6.97
CA TYR A 773 -2.46 -25.30 5.91
C TYR A 773 -3.08 -26.53 5.23
N THR A 774 -4.40 -26.64 5.26
CA THR A 774 -5.12 -27.81 4.74
C THR A 774 -6.52 -27.47 4.23
N ASP A 775 -7.08 -28.37 3.42
CA ASP A 775 -8.46 -28.30 2.97
C ASP A 775 -9.47 -28.77 4.03
N PRO A 776 -10.74 -28.34 3.95
CA PRO A 776 -11.77 -28.69 4.92
C PRO A 776 -12.08 -30.18 5.06
N ALA A 777 -11.93 -30.99 3.99
CA ALA A 777 -12.21 -32.43 4.08
C ALA A 777 -11.17 -33.14 4.94
N THR A 778 -9.92 -32.69 4.93
CA THR A 778 -8.85 -33.22 5.79
C THR A 778 -9.15 -32.95 7.26
N VAL A 779 -9.68 -31.76 7.57
CA VAL A 779 -10.12 -31.43 8.93
C VAL A 779 -11.31 -32.31 9.34
N ALA A 780 -12.26 -32.53 8.42
CA ALA A 780 -13.41 -33.40 8.67
C ALA A 780 -12.98 -34.83 9.00
N GLU A 781 -12.09 -35.41 8.19
CA GLU A 781 -11.50 -36.74 8.42
C GLU A 781 -10.78 -36.81 9.78
N ALA A 782 -9.95 -35.81 10.10
CA ALA A 782 -9.25 -35.73 11.37
C ALA A 782 -10.18 -35.59 12.59
N TRP A 783 -11.36 -34.99 12.41
CA TRP A 783 -12.39 -34.83 13.44
C TRP A 783 -13.44 -35.94 13.42
N GLY A 784 -13.21 -37.03 12.69
CA GLY A 784 -14.11 -38.19 12.66
C GLY A 784 -15.43 -37.94 11.93
N ARG A 785 -15.47 -36.98 11.00
CA ARG A 785 -16.63 -36.64 10.16
C ARG A 785 -16.34 -37.02 8.70
N PRO A 786 -16.52 -38.30 8.33
CA PRO A 786 -16.31 -38.73 6.95
C PRO A 786 -17.34 -38.08 6.01
N ARG A 787 -17.14 -38.28 4.72
CA ARG A 787 -18.11 -37.87 3.70
C ARG A 787 -19.51 -38.42 4.05
N PRO A 788 -20.54 -37.57 4.17
CA PRO A 788 -21.92 -38.01 4.43
C PRO A 788 -22.44 -39.00 3.40
#